data_AF-A0A7C1E652-F1
#
_entry.id   AF-A0A7C1E652-F1
#
_cell.length_a   1.000
_cell.length_b   1.000
_cell.length_c   1.000
_cell.angle_alpha   90.00
_cell.angle_beta   90.00
_cell.angle_gamma   90.00
#
_symmetry.space_group_name_H-M   'P 1'
#
loop_
_entity.id
_entity.type
_entity.pdbx_description
1 polymer ?
#
loop_
_entity_poly.entity_id
_entity_poly.type
_entity_poly.pdbx_seq_one_letter_code
_entity_poly.pdbx_strand_id
1 'polypeptide(L)'
;EGYTPPGKDVQLYSSHRLFPSSWFSYNVGCGLNGQMDHVTHVTVSLYPVRYLPGDALLYVAEGADVRVTFDPPVVTLPTVDTYDLAIIAPQTFASELQPLVEHKERMGLATVLKTTEDIYSQYDGVDRPEQIKYFIKDAIEEWGASYVLLVGGLKSIFYAKPRDHPNYGVQGWHVPVRYSNLVSGEPGYPCDLYYADVYKAGGVFEDWDSNGNGIFAEWTDETGAPEDVMDLYPDVALGRLACRSVQEVRDVVNKIIAYETTSYSSDWFERMLVVSGDGFLDQHDLDFQWDTTGLPEGEYTIYAQSTNDQGVTGPADVINVTLDRGASTSLRFNHDDHLNPALQDGYPAPPITEIVSVSEGDVLGSDDYHYEPSEREAYCNTLFWWANVSYADGVLHIRGKSYDPQPYGNVTDVHLWIENSNGEVVFEDYRYHTEVYYEGEWVTGEKSLHGRGGALHYMPERFERDIVWTSNGRFTGQRDVIEAFSRGHGFAFFSGHGSPGYWGDQYPGIPGNRQYGSVDGLTVTQVSPFFPWVQFPAFPMKQLANTGQYPVVVVGGCHNSQFNISLIPSVLDIFFLLLLGKNLYMHTYGQPTPECWGWYMVKMPESGAIATMGNTGYGWGWEGEYCTVGAGDGWITSEFFRQYAEHGYGILGTAYTQTQTSYISHFKSFTLPECWWFPDLGWDAIDEKTVQQWVLLGDPSLQMGGYPQ
;
A
#
# COMPACT_ATOMS: atom_id res chain seq x y z
N GLU A 1 -27.21 -1.53 15.03
CA GLU A 1 -27.47 -2.93 15.43
C GLU A 1 -26.11 -3.56 15.59
N GLY A 2 -25.69 -3.88 16.82
CA GLY A 2 -24.33 -4.34 17.10
C GLY A 2 -23.98 -5.63 16.38
N TYR A 3 -22.72 -5.78 15.98
CA TYR A 3 -22.18 -6.99 15.38
C TYR A 3 -22.46 -8.18 16.32
N THR A 4 -23.23 -9.14 15.80
CA THR A 4 -23.30 -10.47 16.40
C THR A 4 -22.18 -11.27 15.75
N PRO A 5 -21.17 -11.74 16.49
CA PRO A 5 -20.15 -12.63 15.93
C PRO A 5 -20.83 -13.72 15.11
N PRO A 6 -20.36 -14.02 13.89
CA PRO A 6 -20.99 -15.01 13.05
C PRO A 6 -21.11 -16.29 13.86
N GLY A 7 -22.36 -16.64 14.19
CA GLY A 7 -22.64 -17.87 14.88
C GLY A 7 -22.11 -19.03 14.04
N LYS A 8 -21.65 -20.09 14.69
CA LYS A 8 -21.23 -21.33 14.02
C LYS A 8 -22.22 -21.67 12.91
N ASP A 9 -21.76 -21.71 11.66
CA ASP A 9 -22.62 -22.08 10.53
C ASP A 9 -23.05 -23.54 10.69
N VAL A 10 -24.25 -23.73 11.23
CA VAL A 10 -24.78 -25.05 11.57
C VAL A 10 -24.90 -25.92 10.32
N GLN A 11 -25.16 -25.33 9.14
CA GLN A 11 -25.25 -26.11 7.90
C GLN A 11 -23.86 -26.60 7.45
N LEU A 12 -22.86 -25.71 7.43
CA LEU A 12 -21.49 -26.07 7.08
C LEU A 12 -20.93 -27.13 8.03
N TYR A 13 -21.09 -26.90 9.34
CA TYR A 13 -20.56 -27.78 10.37
C TYR A 13 -21.35 -29.08 10.56
N SER A 14 -22.56 -29.18 9.99
CA SER A 14 -23.30 -30.45 9.88
C SER A 14 -23.06 -31.15 8.54
N SER A 15 -22.22 -30.58 7.66
CA SER A 15 -22.00 -31.15 6.34
C SER A 15 -21.04 -32.35 6.40
N HIS A 16 -21.36 -33.39 5.62
CA HIS A 16 -20.47 -34.54 5.38
C HIS A 16 -19.60 -34.32 4.13
N ARG A 17 -19.17 -33.06 3.90
CA ARG A 17 -18.25 -32.71 2.82
C ARG A 17 -16.90 -32.38 3.44
N LEU A 18 -15.84 -32.89 2.83
CA LEU A 18 -14.49 -32.51 3.21
C LEU A 18 -14.21 -31.06 2.80
N PHE A 19 -13.57 -30.32 3.69
CA PHE A 19 -13.04 -28.99 3.45
C PHE A 19 -11.52 -28.97 3.70
N PRO A 20 -10.68 -28.54 2.74
CA PRO A 20 -11.04 -28.33 1.33
C PRO A 20 -11.58 -29.60 0.65
N SER A 21 -12.29 -29.44 -0.48
CA SER A 21 -12.91 -30.58 -1.21
C SER A 21 -11.91 -31.38 -2.06
N SER A 22 -10.73 -30.81 -2.31
CA SER A 22 -9.58 -31.45 -2.97
C SER A 22 -8.37 -31.50 -2.03
N TRP A 23 -7.40 -32.35 -2.32
CA TRP A 23 -6.09 -32.37 -1.66
C TRP A 23 -5.12 -31.32 -2.21
N PHE A 24 -5.43 -30.77 -3.38
CA PHE A 24 -4.63 -29.74 -4.01
C PHE A 24 -5.48 -28.86 -4.93
N SER A 25 -4.97 -27.67 -5.21
CA SER A 25 -5.36 -26.81 -6.32
C SER A 25 -4.11 -26.40 -7.09
N TYR A 26 -4.29 -25.85 -8.28
CA TYR A 26 -3.18 -25.27 -9.02
C TYR A 26 -3.65 -24.11 -9.88
N ASN A 27 -2.73 -23.19 -10.15
CA ASN A 27 -2.89 -22.08 -11.08
C ASN A 27 -1.81 -22.13 -12.15
N VAL A 28 -2.14 -21.68 -13.36
CA VAL A 28 -1.24 -21.63 -14.52
C VAL A 28 -1.29 -20.25 -15.15
N GLY A 29 -0.13 -19.68 -15.45
CA GLY A 29 0.00 -18.43 -16.22
C GLY A 29 1.29 -18.40 -17.04
N CYS A 30 1.45 -17.40 -17.90
CA CYS A 30 2.61 -17.24 -18.77
C CYS A 30 3.32 -15.90 -18.51
N GLY A 31 4.64 -15.90 -18.40
CA GLY A 31 5.40 -14.67 -18.17
C GLY A 31 6.88 -14.94 -17.95
N LEU A 32 7.61 -13.91 -17.50
CA LEU A 32 9.05 -14.02 -17.26
C LEU A 32 9.38 -14.71 -15.93
N ASN A 33 10.40 -15.57 -15.95
CA ASN A 33 11.05 -16.06 -14.73
C ASN A 33 12.18 -15.11 -14.28
N GLY A 34 12.84 -15.44 -13.17
CA GLY A 34 13.97 -14.65 -12.65
C GLY A 34 15.23 -14.61 -13.52
N GLN A 35 15.30 -15.43 -14.56
CA GLN A 35 16.35 -15.40 -15.59
C GLN A 35 15.93 -14.57 -16.81
N MET A 36 14.73 -13.97 -16.78
CA MET A 36 14.10 -13.27 -17.90
C MET A 36 13.79 -14.18 -19.10
N ASP A 37 13.62 -15.49 -18.86
CA ASP A 37 13.07 -16.42 -19.86
C ASP A 37 11.54 -16.44 -19.78
N HIS A 38 10.88 -16.53 -20.95
CA HIS A 38 9.44 -16.76 -21.01
C HIS A 38 9.11 -18.21 -20.61
N VAL A 39 8.30 -18.36 -19.57
CA VAL A 39 7.93 -19.67 -19.01
C VAL A 39 6.43 -19.80 -18.78
N THR A 40 5.98 -21.02 -18.55
CA THR A 40 4.68 -21.29 -17.94
C THR A 40 4.88 -21.46 -16.43
N HIS A 41 4.31 -20.55 -15.66
CA HIS A 41 4.26 -20.63 -14.21
C HIS A 41 3.19 -21.64 -13.79
N VAL A 42 3.53 -22.56 -12.89
CA VAL A 42 2.58 -23.54 -12.33
C VAL A 42 2.71 -23.51 -10.81
N THR A 43 1.77 -22.84 -10.15
CA THR A 43 1.68 -22.85 -8.69
C THR A 43 0.81 -24.01 -8.25
N VAL A 44 1.34 -24.91 -7.42
CA VAL A 44 0.59 -26.04 -6.86
C VAL A 44 0.42 -25.83 -5.37
N SER A 45 -0.83 -25.81 -4.91
CA SER A 45 -1.17 -25.67 -3.50
C SER A 45 -1.65 -26.99 -2.95
N LEU A 46 -1.05 -27.43 -1.86
CA LEU A 46 -1.38 -28.70 -1.22
C LEU A 46 -2.15 -28.42 0.07
N TYR A 47 -3.21 -29.20 0.29
CA TYR A 47 -4.06 -29.14 1.48
C TYR A 47 -3.88 -30.42 2.30
N PRO A 48 -2.76 -30.57 3.04
CA PRO A 48 -2.40 -31.81 3.71
C PRO A 48 -3.33 -32.16 4.87
N VAL A 49 -4.11 -31.20 5.36
CA VAL A 49 -5.14 -31.40 6.39
C VAL A 49 -6.49 -31.03 5.80
N ARG A 50 -7.47 -31.92 5.96
CA ARG A 50 -8.84 -31.72 5.50
C ARG A 50 -9.81 -32.09 6.60
N TYR A 51 -10.80 -31.26 6.85
CA TYR A 51 -11.79 -31.45 7.89
C TYR A 51 -13.11 -31.94 7.31
N LEU A 52 -13.72 -32.94 7.95
CA LEU A 52 -15.05 -33.45 7.67
C LEU A 52 -15.96 -33.09 8.85
N PRO A 53 -16.69 -31.95 8.77
CA PRO A 53 -17.33 -31.36 9.94
C PRO A 53 -18.41 -32.23 10.58
N GLY A 54 -19.31 -32.80 9.77
CA GLY A 54 -20.45 -33.59 10.24
C GLY A 54 -20.05 -34.88 10.97
N ASP A 55 -18.84 -35.36 10.75
CA ASP A 55 -18.29 -36.56 11.40
C ASP A 55 -17.20 -36.24 12.44
N ALA A 56 -16.82 -34.96 12.58
CA ALA A 56 -15.71 -34.50 13.41
C ALA A 56 -14.39 -35.25 13.12
N LEU A 57 -14.09 -35.50 11.83
CA LEU A 57 -12.88 -36.21 11.39
C LEU A 57 -11.90 -35.26 10.70
N LEU A 58 -10.61 -35.43 11.00
CA LEU A 58 -9.50 -34.84 10.25
C LEU A 58 -8.83 -35.91 9.40
N TYR A 59 -8.66 -35.61 8.12
CA TYR A 59 -7.87 -36.38 7.18
C TYR A 59 -6.52 -35.68 7.02
N VAL A 60 -5.45 -36.39 7.35
CA VAL A 60 -4.08 -35.86 7.28
C VAL A 60 -3.29 -36.71 6.30
N ALA A 61 -2.74 -36.08 5.27
CA ALA A 61 -1.82 -36.74 4.35
C ALA A 61 -0.43 -36.85 4.99
N GLU A 62 0.15 -38.05 4.98
CA GLU A 62 1.53 -38.27 5.46
C GLU A 62 2.60 -37.77 4.48
N GLY A 63 2.22 -37.56 3.21
CA GLY A 63 3.07 -37.05 2.14
C GLY A 63 2.29 -36.88 0.84
N ALA A 64 2.90 -36.18 -0.11
CA ALA A 64 2.34 -35.99 -1.44
C ALA A 64 3.45 -36.12 -2.50
N ASP A 65 3.19 -36.89 -3.55
CA ASP A 65 4.03 -36.93 -4.75
C ASP A 65 3.41 -36.02 -5.81
N VAL A 66 4.10 -34.93 -6.16
CA VAL A 66 3.65 -33.99 -7.20
C VAL A 66 4.26 -34.38 -8.54
N ARG A 67 3.41 -34.73 -9.50
CA ARG A 67 3.81 -35.01 -10.89
C ARG A 67 3.13 -34.02 -11.83
N VAL A 68 3.92 -33.12 -12.40
CA VAL A 68 3.46 -32.22 -13.47
C VAL A 68 3.75 -32.87 -14.82
N THR A 69 2.73 -32.96 -15.67
CA THR A 69 2.84 -33.42 -17.06
C THR A 69 2.32 -32.32 -17.97
N PHE A 70 3.12 -31.94 -18.96
CA PHE A 70 2.78 -30.89 -19.91
C PHE A 70 3.23 -31.29 -21.31
N ASP A 71 2.56 -30.73 -22.32
CA ASP A 71 3.00 -30.86 -23.71
C ASP A 71 4.16 -29.91 -23.96
N PRO A 72 5.25 -30.35 -24.62
CA PRO A 72 6.37 -29.47 -24.93
C PRO A 72 5.89 -28.30 -25.83
N PRO A 73 6.51 -27.12 -25.70
CA PRO A 73 6.10 -25.95 -26.46
C PRO A 73 6.24 -26.21 -27.96
N VAL A 74 5.24 -25.77 -28.74
CA VAL A 74 5.23 -25.87 -30.21
C VAL A 74 6.16 -24.83 -30.82
N VAL A 75 6.31 -23.67 -30.16
CA VAL A 75 7.17 -22.55 -30.54
C VAL A 75 8.05 -22.20 -29.36
N THR A 76 9.34 -22.00 -29.59
CA THR A 76 10.26 -21.44 -28.60
C THR A 76 10.48 -19.97 -28.95
N LEU A 77 10.17 -19.08 -28.01
CA LEU A 77 10.43 -17.66 -28.12
C LEU A 77 11.78 -17.33 -27.44
N PRO A 78 12.55 -16.37 -27.96
CA PRO A 78 12.37 -15.67 -29.23
C PRO A 78 12.86 -16.48 -30.44
N THR A 79 12.52 -16.04 -31.65
CA THR A 79 13.07 -16.60 -32.89
C THR A 79 14.53 -16.20 -33.13
N VAL A 80 14.89 -14.97 -32.75
CA VAL A 80 16.24 -14.41 -32.77
C VAL A 80 16.41 -13.54 -31.54
N ASP A 81 17.60 -13.53 -30.96
CA ASP A 81 17.98 -12.69 -29.82
C ASP A 81 18.78 -11.48 -30.35
N THR A 82 18.10 -10.35 -30.57
CA THR A 82 18.62 -9.16 -31.27
C THR A 82 18.62 -7.89 -30.42
N TYR A 83 17.58 -7.67 -29.62
CA TYR A 83 17.42 -6.47 -28.79
C TYR A 83 16.97 -6.86 -27.39
N ASP A 84 17.65 -6.33 -26.37
CA ASP A 84 17.27 -6.50 -24.96
C ASP A 84 16.17 -5.50 -24.55
N LEU A 85 16.31 -4.25 -24.99
CA LEU A 85 15.48 -3.11 -24.60
C LEU A 85 14.79 -2.45 -25.81
N ALA A 86 13.46 -2.33 -25.74
CA ALA A 86 12.68 -1.50 -26.65
C ALA A 86 12.22 -0.20 -25.96
N ILE A 87 12.68 0.93 -26.46
CA ILE A 87 12.22 2.26 -26.02
C ILE A 87 11.08 2.72 -26.95
N ILE A 88 9.93 3.06 -26.37
CA ILE A 88 8.74 3.53 -27.11
C ILE A 88 8.45 4.98 -26.74
N ALA A 89 8.49 5.88 -27.71
CA ALA A 89 8.33 7.32 -27.48
C ALA A 89 7.69 8.03 -28.67
N PRO A 90 7.07 9.22 -28.54
CA PRO A 90 6.67 10.00 -29.71
C PRO A 90 7.91 10.48 -30.48
N GLN A 91 7.76 10.70 -31.78
CA GLN A 91 8.84 11.22 -32.65
C GLN A 91 9.48 12.52 -32.11
N THR A 92 8.72 13.33 -31.38
CA THR A 92 9.20 14.59 -30.77
C THR A 92 10.25 14.39 -29.68
N PHE A 93 10.35 13.20 -29.08
CA PHE A 93 11.32 12.88 -28.02
C PHE A 93 12.53 12.09 -28.53
N ALA A 94 12.47 11.58 -29.76
CA ALA A 94 13.46 10.64 -30.29
C ALA A 94 14.91 11.18 -30.24
N SER A 95 15.12 12.46 -30.56
CA SER A 95 16.48 13.05 -30.54
C SER A 95 17.11 13.12 -29.16
N GLU A 96 16.31 13.36 -28.11
CA GLU A 96 16.80 13.43 -26.73
C GLU A 96 16.98 12.04 -26.11
N LEU A 97 16.40 11.00 -26.71
CA LEU A 97 16.55 9.61 -26.28
C LEU A 97 17.74 8.91 -26.92
N GLN A 98 18.24 9.41 -28.04
CA GLN A 98 19.41 8.81 -28.71
C GLN A 98 20.64 8.67 -27.78
N PRO A 99 20.97 9.64 -26.90
CA PRO A 99 22.05 9.47 -25.92
C PRO A 99 21.83 8.30 -24.95
N LEU A 100 20.57 8.00 -24.59
CA LEU A 100 20.23 6.86 -23.75
C LEU A 100 20.46 5.55 -24.50
N VAL A 101 19.99 5.46 -25.76
CA VAL A 101 20.24 4.28 -26.63
C VAL A 101 21.74 4.00 -26.73
N GLU A 102 22.55 5.02 -27.06
CA GLU A 102 24.00 4.87 -27.18
C GLU A 102 24.68 4.51 -25.84
N HIS A 103 24.12 4.96 -24.71
CA HIS A 103 24.61 4.58 -23.39
C HIS A 103 24.33 3.10 -23.11
N LYS A 104 23.09 2.64 -23.34
CA LYS A 104 22.68 1.24 -23.12
C LYS A 104 23.45 0.27 -24.00
N GLU A 105 23.62 0.59 -25.30
CA GLU A 105 24.45 -0.22 -26.20
C GLU A 105 25.91 -0.31 -25.71
N ARG A 106 26.45 0.77 -25.15
CA ARG A 106 27.81 0.78 -24.58
C ARG A 106 27.93 -0.07 -23.31
N MET A 107 26.86 -0.13 -22.52
CA MET A 107 26.76 -1.00 -21.34
C MET A 107 26.44 -2.46 -21.70
N GLY A 108 26.30 -2.77 -23.00
CA GLY A 108 26.08 -4.13 -23.49
C GLY A 108 24.61 -4.52 -23.61
N LEU A 109 23.66 -3.58 -23.52
CA LEU A 109 22.25 -3.81 -23.80
C LEU A 109 21.90 -3.35 -25.23
N ALA A 110 21.64 -4.30 -26.11
CA ALA A 110 21.16 -4.02 -27.45
C ALA A 110 19.81 -3.30 -27.37
N THR A 111 19.75 -2.07 -27.88
CA THR A 111 18.61 -1.18 -27.63
C THR A 111 18.03 -0.66 -28.94
N VAL A 112 16.70 -0.69 -29.06
CA VAL A 112 15.97 -0.12 -30.20
C VAL A 112 15.02 0.99 -29.73
N LEU A 113 15.02 2.11 -30.44
CA LEU A 113 14.05 3.18 -30.25
C LEU A 113 12.99 3.11 -31.34
N LYS A 114 11.73 2.96 -30.93
CA LYS A 114 10.56 2.92 -31.81
C LYS A 114 9.64 4.10 -31.54
N THR A 115 9.24 4.81 -32.59
CA THR A 115 8.29 5.91 -32.42
C THR A 115 6.85 5.41 -32.35
N THR A 116 6.02 6.07 -31.54
CA THR A 116 4.58 5.75 -31.50
C THR A 116 3.93 5.90 -32.87
N GLU A 117 4.34 6.90 -33.65
CA GLU A 117 3.88 7.16 -35.00
C GLU A 117 4.17 6.00 -35.95
N ASP A 118 5.36 5.41 -35.87
CA ASP A 118 5.71 4.21 -36.64
C ASP A 118 4.85 3.03 -36.23
N ILE A 119 4.68 2.79 -34.92
CA ILE A 119 3.86 1.69 -34.40
C ILE A 119 2.43 1.79 -34.93
N TYR A 120 1.79 2.95 -34.80
CA TYR A 120 0.40 3.13 -35.24
C TYR A 120 0.21 2.99 -36.75
N SER A 121 1.29 3.10 -37.53
CA SER A 121 1.28 2.91 -38.99
C SER A 121 1.51 1.47 -39.43
N GLN A 122 2.06 0.63 -38.54
CA GLN A 122 2.51 -0.74 -38.84
C GLN A 122 1.63 -1.81 -38.19
N TYR A 123 1.00 -1.48 -37.07
CA TYR A 123 0.21 -2.41 -36.28
C TYR A 123 -1.27 -2.06 -36.37
N ASP A 124 -2.09 -3.09 -36.58
CA ASP A 124 -3.52 -3.01 -36.34
C ASP A 124 -3.80 -3.34 -34.86
N GLY A 125 -4.95 -2.90 -34.36
CA GLY A 125 -5.42 -3.14 -33.01
C GLY A 125 -6.77 -2.46 -32.81
N VAL A 126 -7.53 -2.85 -31.79
CA VAL A 126 -8.83 -2.23 -31.48
C VAL A 126 -8.66 -0.76 -31.07
N ASP A 127 -7.51 -0.40 -30.51
CA ASP A 127 -7.13 0.95 -30.15
C ASP A 127 -5.60 1.16 -30.10
N ARG A 128 -5.17 2.39 -29.78
CA ARG A 128 -3.75 2.79 -29.77
C ARG A 128 -2.91 2.06 -28.71
N PRO A 129 -3.38 1.85 -27.46
CA PRO A 129 -2.67 0.97 -26.53
C PRO A 129 -2.49 -0.46 -27.05
N GLU A 130 -3.51 -1.07 -27.69
CA GLU A 130 -3.35 -2.43 -28.21
C GLU A 130 -2.35 -2.49 -29.38
N GLN A 131 -2.31 -1.47 -30.25
CA GLN A 131 -1.26 -1.37 -31.29
C GLN A 131 0.16 -1.38 -30.68
N ILE A 132 0.36 -0.72 -29.53
CA ILE A 132 1.63 -0.77 -28.78
C ILE A 132 1.88 -2.16 -28.22
N LYS A 133 0.86 -2.82 -27.67
CA LYS A 133 0.95 -4.18 -27.14
C LYS A 133 1.32 -5.20 -28.23
N TYR A 134 0.78 -5.08 -29.44
CA TYR A 134 1.19 -5.90 -30.58
C TYR A 134 2.63 -5.63 -31.01
N PHE A 135 3.11 -4.38 -30.96
CA PHE A 135 4.53 -4.11 -31.18
C PHE A 135 5.41 -4.78 -30.12
N ILE A 136 5.02 -4.74 -28.85
CA ILE A 136 5.75 -5.42 -27.77
C ILE A 136 5.76 -6.94 -28.01
N LYS A 137 4.63 -7.51 -28.42
CA LYS A 137 4.53 -8.91 -28.84
C LYS A 137 5.57 -9.26 -29.92
N ASP A 138 5.65 -8.46 -30.99
CA ASP A 138 6.67 -8.68 -32.04
C ASP A 138 8.09 -8.49 -31.51
N ALA A 139 8.33 -7.52 -30.64
CA ALA A 139 9.64 -7.31 -30.02
C ALA A 139 10.07 -8.52 -29.18
N ILE A 140 9.14 -9.19 -28.51
CA ILE A 140 9.38 -10.47 -27.84
C ILE A 140 9.68 -11.56 -28.87
N GLU A 141 8.79 -11.80 -29.84
CA GLU A 141 8.87 -12.96 -30.72
C GLU A 141 10.01 -12.89 -31.75
N GLU A 142 10.24 -11.71 -32.31
CA GLU A 142 11.22 -11.50 -33.37
C GLU A 142 12.60 -11.10 -32.84
N TRP A 143 12.67 -10.40 -31.69
CA TRP A 143 13.91 -9.80 -31.21
C TRP A 143 14.38 -10.27 -29.84
N GLY A 144 13.54 -10.92 -29.02
CA GLY A 144 13.92 -11.33 -27.67
C GLY A 144 13.88 -10.23 -26.61
N ALA A 145 13.21 -9.10 -26.89
CA ALA A 145 13.16 -7.99 -25.96
C ALA A 145 12.50 -8.41 -24.64
N SER A 146 13.23 -8.22 -23.54
CA SER A 146 12.78 -8.51 -22.18
C SER A 146 12.47 -7.24 -21.38
N TYR A 147 12.90 -6.08 -21.88
CA TYR A 147 12.68 -4.77 -21.25
C TYR A 147 11.96 -3.82 -22.20
N VAL A 148 10.99 -3.08 -21.69
CA VAL A 148 10.26 -2.04 -22.44
C VAL A 148 10.20 -0.74 -21.64
N LEU A 149 10.72 0.34 -22.23
CA LEU A 149 10.67 1.67 -21.64
C LEU A 149 9.69 2.57 -22.40
N LEU A 150 8.59 2.95 -21.75
CA LEU A 150 7.65 3.93 -22.27
C LEU A 150 8.12 5.35 -21.92
N VAL A 151 8.32 6.22 -22.90
CA VAL A 151 8.75 7.62 -22.66
C VAL A 151 7.67 8.58 -23.14
N GLY A 152 6.84 9.01 -22.19
CA GLY A 152 5.82 10.03 -22.39
C GLY A 152 4.71 9.97 -21.36
N GLY A 153 4.30 11.13 -20.86
CA GLY A 153 3.14 11.30 -19.98
C GLY A 153 2.07 12.21 -20.58
N LEU A 154 1.30 12.85 -19.71
CA LEU A 154 0.31 13.86 -20.11
C LEU A 154 0.99 15.07 -20.77
N LYS A 155 0.43 15.58 -21.87
CA LYS A 155 1.00 16.69 -22.64
C LYS A 155 1.03 18.03 -21.91
N SER A 156 0.15 18.23 -20.92
CA SER A 156 -0.12 19.54 -20.32
C SER A 156 -0.03 19.50 -18.80
N ILE A 157 0.71 20.46 -18.24
CA ILE A 157 0.81 20.68 -16.80
C ILE A 157 -0.48 21.28 -16.24
N PHE A 158 -1.10 22.19 -17.00
CA PHE A 158 -2.25 22.98 -16.54
C PHE A 158 -3.55 22.20 -16.64
N TYR A 159 -3.83 21.64 -17.81
CA TYR A 159 -5.08 20.95 -18.07
C TYR A 159 -4.87 19.87 -19.12
N ALA A 160 -5.18 18.64 -18.75
CA ALA A 160 -5.40 17.55 -19.68
C ALA A 160 -6.68 16.80 -19.30
N LYS A 161 -7.39 16.27 -20.30
CA LYS A 161 -8.41 15.24 -20.08
C LYS A 161 -7.69 13.89 -20.09
N PRO A 162 -7.50 13.23 -18.94
CA PRO A 162 -6.63 12.05 -18.88
C PRO A 162 -7.25 10.80 -19.51
N ARG A 163 -8.58 10.69 -19.49
CA ARG A 163 -9.34 9.54 -19.99
C ARG A 163 -10.37 10.02 -21.01
N ASP A 164 -10.16 9.74 -22.29
CA ASP A 164 -11.07 10.10 -23.38
C ASP A 164 -12.01 8.96 -23.79
N HIS A 165 -11.73 7.74 -23.35
CA HIS A 165 -12.55 6.53 -23.48
C HIS A 165 -12.55 5.74 -22.16
N PRO A 166 -13.57 4.90 -21.84
CA PRO A 166 -13.51 4.03 -20.66
C PRO A 166 -12.19 3.26 -20.53
N ASN A 167 -11.67 2.67 -21.59
CA ASN A 167 -10.46 1.84 -21.46
C ASN A 167 -9.15 2.62 -21.55
N TYR A 168 -9.12 3.88 -22.00
CA TYR A 168 -7.84 4.51 -22.33
C TYR A 168 -7.82 6.04 -22.33
N GLY A 169 -6.60 6.56 -22.30
CA GLY A 169 -6.24 7.95 -22.57
C GLY A 169 -5.32 8.06 -23.78
N VAL A 170 -5.72 8.79 -24.83
CA VAL A 170 -4.88 9.01 -26.03
C VAL A 170 -4.65 10.48 -26.34
N GLN A 171 -5.70 11.29 -26.48
CA GLN A 171 -5.55 12.67 -27.02
C GLN A 171 -4.63 13.53 -26.16
N GLY A 172 -4.79 13.44 -24.83
CA GLY A 172 -4.00 14.18 -23.84
C GLY A 172 -2.59 13.65 -23.59
N TRP A 173 -2.18 12.57 -24.25
CA TRP A 173 -0.97 11.81 -23.91
C TRP A 173 0.08 11.80 -25.02
N HIS A 174 1.35 11.80 -24.63
CA HIS A 174 2.49 11.55 -25.53
C HIS A 174 2.61 10.07 -25.88
N VAL A 175 2.54 9.20 -24.87
CA VAL A 175 2.38 7.75 -25.02
C VAL A 175 1.05 7.39 -24.34
N PRO A 176 0.11 6.72 -25.04
CA PRO A 176 -1.18 6.32 -24.47
C PRO A 176 -1.07 5.54 -23.16
N VAL A 177 -2.20 5.48 -22.48
CA VAL A 177 -2.36 4.77 -21.21
C VAL A 177 -3.61 3.92 -21.27
N ARG A 178 -3.52 2.68 -20.78
CA ARG A 178 -4.66 1.80 -20.51
C ARG A 178 -5.21 2.09 -19.11
N TYR A 179 -6.51 1.99 -18.95
CA TYR A 179 -7.19 2.00 -17.66
C TYR A 179 -7.73 0.59 -17.38
N SER A 180 -7.53 0.12 -16.15
CA SER A 180 -8.33 -0.98 -15.61
C SER A 180 -9.73 -0.46 -15.28
N ASN A 181 -10.77 -1.25 -15.57
CA ASN A 181 -12.15 -0.93 -15.21
C ASN A 181 -12.61 -1.69 -13.94
N LEU A 182 -11.67 -2.20 -13.14
CA LEU A 182 -11.94 -2.74 -11.81
C LEU A 182 -12.42 -1.62 -10.89
N VAL A 183 -13.62 -1.81 -10.33
CA VAL A 183 -14.27 -0.89 -9.40
C VAL A 183 -14.03 -1.35 -7.98
N SER A 184 -13.11 -0.67 -7.29
CA SER A 184 -12.83 -0.86 -5.86
C SER A 184 -12.51 0.51 -5.25
N GLY A 185 -13.52 1.11 -4.62
CA GLY A 185 -13.51 2.50 -4.13
C GLY A 185 -13.46 3.60 -5.20
N GLU A 186 -13.06 3.29 -6.43
CA GLU A 186 -12.91 4.23 -7.56
C GLU A 186 -13.29 3.57 -8.90
N PRO A 187 -13.63 4.34 -9.96
CA PRO A 187 -14.16 3.80 -11.23
C PRO A 187 -13.05 3.32 -12.20
N GLY A 188 -11.93 2.84 -11.65
CA GLY A 188 -10.74 2.43 -12.40
C GLY A 188 -9.58 3.43 -12.37
N TYR A 189 -8.41 2.95 -12.77
CA TYR A 189 -7.11 3.62 -12.58
C TYR A 189 -6.15 3.31 -13.75
N PRO A 190 -5.12 4.16 -14.00
CA PRO A 190 -4.07 3.87 -14.98
C PRO A 190 -3.36 2.54 -14.70
N CYS A 191 -3.15 1.74 -15.72
CA CYS A 191 -2.55 0.42 -15.60
C CYS A 191 -1.57 0.17 -16.75
N ASP A 192 -0.27 0.28 -16.46
CA ASP A 192 0.77 -0.02 -17.45
C ASP A 192 1.09 -1.53 -17.52
N LEU A 193 0.65 -2.34 -16.56
CA LEU A 193 0.76 -3.81 -16.59
C LEU A 193 0.12 -4.40 -17.87
N TYR A 194 -0.93 -3.75 -18.41
CA TYR A 194 -1.55 -4.13 -19.69
C TYR A 194 -0.55 -4.28 -20.84
N TYR A 195 0.48 -3.44 -20.88
CA TYR A 195 1.50 -3.49 -21.92
C TYR A 195 2.52 -4.60 -21.67
N ALA A 196 2.66 -5.06 -20.43
CA ALA A 196 3.65 -6.03 -20.00
C ALA A 196 3.10 -7.47 -20.01
N ASP A 197 1.84 -7.68 -19.65
CA ASP A 197 1.12 -8.96 -19.75
C ASP A 197 0.65 -9.16 -21.20
N VAL A 198 1.39 -9.92 -22.00
CA VAL A 198 1.18 -10.11 -23.45
C VAL A 198 0.52 -11.46 -23.74
N TYR A 199 0.83 -12.49 -22.97
CA TYR A 199 0.35 -13.85 -23.18
C TYR A 199 -0.33 -14.40 -21.94
N LYS A 200 -1.41 -15.14 -22.18
CA LYS A 200 -2.01 -16.03 -21.19
C LYS A 200 -1.61 -17.49 -21.41
N ALA A 201 -1.98 -18.31 -20.43
CA ALA A 201 -1.83 -19.77 -20.45
C ALA A 201 -2.06 -20.38 -21.85
N GLY A 202 -1.04 -21.09 -22.34
CA GLY A 202 -1.01 -21.67 -23.69
C GLY A 202 -0.32 -20.79 -24.75
N GLY A 203 0.26 -19.64 -24.36
CA GLY A 203 0.92 -18.72 -25.28
C GLY A 203 -0.07 -17.97 -26.18
N VAL A 204 -1.29 -17.76 -25.69
CA VAL A 204 -2.35 -17.04 -26.41
C VAL A 204 -2.22 -15.57 -26.07
N PHE A 205 -2.41 -14.67 -27.04
CA PHE A 205 -2.43 -13.23 -26.77
C PHE A 205 -3.50 -12.88 -25.72
N GLU A 206 -3.11 -12.12 -24.70
CA GLU A 206 -4.01 -11.67 -23.64
C GLU A 206 -4.52 -10.25 -23.95
N ASP A 207 -5.79 -10.12 -24.30
CA ASP A 207 -6.40 -8.86 -24.76
C ASP A 207 -7.01 -8.03 -23.62
N TRP A 208 -7.18 -8.62 -22.42
CA TRP A 208 -7.85 -8.05 -21.24
C TRP A 208 -9.36 -7.83 -21.42
N ASP A 209 -9.99 -8.46 -22.42
CA ASP A 209 -11.44 -8.42 -22.69
C ASP A 209 -11.95 -9.84 -22.94
N SER A 210 -11.85 -10.66 -21.90
CA SER A 210 -12.11 -12.11 -21.95
C SER A 210 -13.57 -12.44 -22.30
N ASN A 211 -14.50 -11.51 -22.07
CA ASN A 211 -15.91 -11.64 -22.41
C ASN A 211 -16.28 -10.99 -23.77
N GLY A 212 -15.37 -10.19 -24.35
CA GLY A 212 -15.48 -9.59 -25.69
C GLY A 212 -16.49 -8.44 -25.78
N ASN A 213 -16.78 -7.74 -24.68
CA ASN A 213 -17.76 -6.66 -24.65
C ASN A 213 -17.17 -5.27 -24.95
N GLY A 214 -15.83 -5.17 -25.05
CA GLY A 214 -15.12 -3.93 -25.33
C GLY A 214 -14.85 -3.07 -24.09
N ILE A 215 -15.01 -3.57 -22.87
CA ILE A 215 -14.61 -2.96 -21.60
C ILE A 215 -13.50 -3.84 -21.02
N PHE A 216 -12.36 -3.24 -20.71
CA PHE A 216 -11.13 -4.02 -20.47
C PHE A 216 -10.85 -4.10 -18.97
N ALA A 217 -10.43 -5.26 -18.47
CA ALA A 217 -10.25 -5.54 -17.05
C ALA A 217 -11.49 -5.12 -16.24
N GLU A 218 -12.67 -5.56 -16.70
CA GLU A 218 -13.94 -5.27 -16.04
C GLU A 218 -14.12 -6.11 -14.78
N TRP A 219 -14.30 -5.43 -13.65
CA TRP A 219 -14.75 -6.01 -12.39
C TRP A 219 -15.65 -5.01 -11.68
N THR A 220 -16.97 -5.17 -11.78
CA THR A 220 -17.92 -4.14 -11.32
C THR A 220 -18.49 -4.36 -9.91
N ASP A 221 -18.44 -5.59 -9.40
CA ASP A 221 -18.84 -5.98 -8.05
C ASP A 221 -17.65 -6.61 -7.31
N GLU A 222 -17.03 -5.83 -6.41
CA GLU A 222 -15.87 -6.25 -5.61
C GLU A 222 -16.15 -7.47 -4.71
N THR A 223 -17.42 -7.81 -4.46
CA THR A 223 -17.82 -9.00 -3.70
C THR A 223 -18.13 -10.21 -4.59
N GLY A 224 -18.19 -10.00 -5.90
CA GLY A 224 -18.52 -10.98 -6.92
C GLY A 224 -17.30 -11.52 -7.67
N ALA A 225 -17.56 -12.41 -8.63
CA ALA A 225 -16.53 -12.87 -9.57
C ALA A 225 -16.28 -11.80 -10.64
N PRO A 226 -15.04 -11.69 -11.16
CA PRO A 226 -14.72 -10.73 -12.21
C PRO A 226 -15.47 -11.03 -13.51
N GLU A 227 -15.85 -9.98 -14.24
CA GLU A 227 -16.36 -10.08 -15.60
C GLU A 227 -15.24 -10.38 -16.61
N ASP A 228 -14.00 -9.92 -16.35
CA ASP A 228 -12.81 -10.28 -17.10
C ASP A 228 -11.79 -11.10 -16.32
N VAL A 229 -11.36 -12.22 -16.89
CA VAL A 229 -10.35 -13.08 -16.28
C VAL A 229 -9.02 -12.95 -17.02
N MET A 230 -7.99 -12.53 -16.30
CA MET A 230 -6.62 -12.36 -16.79
C MET A 230 -5.64 -13.21 -15.97
N ASP A 231 -4.50 -13.58 -16.54
CA ASP A 231 -3.46 -14.24 -15.76
C ASP A 231 -2.51 -13.26 -15.04
N LEU A 232 -2.29 -12.06 -15.63
CA LEU A 232 -1.56 -10.88 -15.13
C LEU A 232 -0.04 -11.01 -15.06
N TYR A 233 0.52 -12.13 -15.50
CA TYR A 233 1.96 -12.36 -15.40
C TYR A 233 2.70 -11.51 -16.45
N PRO A 234 3.69 -10.67 -16.07
CA PRO A 234 4.38 -9.85 -17.06
C PRO A 234 5.32 -10.67 -17.95
N ASP A 235 5.23 -10.48 -19.27
CA ASP A 235 6.12 -11.03 -20.30
C ASP A 235 7.30 -10.10 -20.64
N VAL A 236 7.25 -8.84 -20.21
CA VAL A 236 8.38 -7.91 -20.24
C VAL A 236 8.49 -7.13 -18.95
N ALA A 237 9.70 -6.76 -18.57
CA ALA A 237 9.93 -5.75 -17.55
C ALA A 237 9.65 -4.37 -18.12
N LEU A 238 8.56 -3.74 -17.66
CA LEU A 238 8.09 -2.48 -18.18
C LEU A 238 8.22 -1.34 -17.17
N GLY A 239 8.74 -0.21 -17.64
CA GLY A 239 8.78 1.04 -16.87
C GLY A 239 8.39 2.24 -17.72
N ARG A 240 7.95 3.32 -17.05
CA ARG A 240 7.55 4.57 -17.71
C ARG A 240 8.33 5.78 -17.21
N LEU A 241 8.88 6.55 -18.14
CA LEU A 241 9.26 7.95 -17.91
C LEU A 241 8.09 8.85 -18.32
N ALA A 242 7.32 9.34 -17.35
CA ALA A 242 6.09 10.11 -17.59
C ALA A 242 6.33 11.56 -18.09
N CYS A 243 7.40 11.78 -18.86
CA CYS A 243 7.86 13.08 -19.31
C CYS A 243 6.80 13.84 -20.12
N ARG A 244 6.59 15.12 -19.81
CA ARG A 244 5.68 15.99 -20.57
C ARG A 244 6.35 16.78 -21.67
N SER A 245 7.68 16.91 -21.62
CA SER A 245 8.43 17.81 -22.48
C SER A 245 9.80 17.27 -22.87
N VAL A 246 10.34 17.81 -23.94
CA VAL A 246 11.72 17.53 -24.43
C VAL A 246 12.76 17.80 -23.34
N GLN A 247 12.60 18.88 -22.56
CA GLN A 247 13.51 19.21 -21.48
C GLN A 247 13.50 18.15 -20.37
N GLU A 248 12.32 17.66 -20.01
CA GLU A 248 12.18 16.63 -18.98
C GLU A 248 12.79 15.29 -19.43
N VAL A 249 12.61 14.92 -20.70
CA VAL A 249 13.30 13.76 -21.29
C VAL A 249 14.81 13.92 -21.18
N ARG A 250 15.35 15.08 -21.57
CA ARG A 250 16.78 15.36 -21.46
C ARG A 250 17.28 15.25 -20.02
N ASP A 251 16.56 15.82 -19.07
CA ASP A 251 16.94 15.84 -17.65
C ASP A 251 16.99 14.42 -17.07
N VAL A 252 15.95 13.61 -17.34
CA VAL A 252 15.89 12.23 -16.86
C VAL A 252 16.91 11.33 -17.57
N VAL A 253 17.10 11.47 -18.88
CA VAL A 253 18.15 10.74 -19.63
C VAL A 253 19.54 11.04 -19.06
N ASN A 254 19.86 12.31 -18.85
CA ASN A 254 21.13 12.70 -18.24
C ASN A 254 21.29 12.12 -16.83
N LYS A 255 20.21 12.09 -16.05
CA LYS A 255 20.21 11.49 -14.71
C LYS A 255 20.48 9.98 -14.75
N ILE A 256 19.82 9.24 -15.65
CA ILE A 256 20.02 7.79 -15.84
C ILE A 256 21.47 7.51 -16.23
N ILE A 257 21.99 8.19 -17.26
CA ILE A 257 23.36 8.02 -17.71
C ILE A 257 24.34 8.34 -16.58
N ALA A 258 24.12 9.43 -15.83
CA ALA A 258 24.98 9.78 -14.70
C ALA A 258 24.97 8.69 -13.63
N TYR A 259 23.78 8.26 -13.19
CA TYR A 259 23.62 7.20 -12.20
C TYR A 259 24.34 5.92 -12.63
N GLU A 260 24.08 5.42 -13.84
CA GLU A 260 24.65 4.18 -14.35
C GLU A 260 26.18 4.24 -14.51
N THR A 261 26.71 5.45 -14.75
CA THR A 261 28.15 5.69 -14.93
C THR A 261 28.89 5.88 -13.60
N THR A 262 28.27 6.49 -12.59
CA THR A 262 29.00 6.98 -11.39
C THR A 262 28.63 6.30 -10.08
N SER A 263 27.56 5.51 -10.03
CA SER A 263 27.08 4.93 -8.77
C SER A 263 27.82 3.66 -8.34
N TYR A 264 28.57 3.02 -9.24
CA TYR A 264 29.20 1.73 -8.97
C TYR A 264 30.18 1.82 -7.81
N SER A 265 29.99 0.92 -6.84
CA SER A 265 30.77 0.86 -5.59
C SER A 265 30.76 2.16 -4.76
N SER A 266 29.70 2.97 -4.88
CA SER A 266 29.55 4.19 -4.09
C SER A 266 28.98 3.90 -2.70
N ASP A 267 29.55 4.54 -1.67
CA ASP A 267 29.15 4.33 -0.27
C ASP A 267 27.68 4.69 0.02
N TRP A 268 27.09 5.61 -0.76
CA TRP A 268 25.70 6.02 -0.57
C TRP A 268 24.71 4.95 -1.06
N PHE A 269 25.12 4.08 -2.00
CA PHE A 269 24.24 3.02 -2.50
C PHE A 269 23.97 1.97 -1.42
N GLU A 270 24.96 1.64 -0.58
CA GLU A 270 24.78 0.72 0.56
C GLU A 270 24.15 1.40 1.78
N ARG A 271 23.21 2.34 1.55
CA ARG A 271 22.32 2.89 2.57
C ARG A 271 20.88 2.70 2.15
N MET A 272 20.02 2.36 3.10
CA MET A 272 18.57 2.28 2.89
C MET A 272 17.86 3.18 3.89
N LEU A 273 17.04 4.09 3.36
CA LEU A 273 16.11 4.89 4.15
C LEU A 273 14.79 4.12 4.28
N VAL A 274 14.24 4.05 5.49
CA VAL A 274 12.83 3.68 5.68
C VAL A 274 12.10 4.76 6.44
N VAL A 275 10.89 5.11 5.99
CA VAL A 275 10.04 6.15 6.59
C VAL A 275 8.65 5.59 6.83
N SER A 276 8.17 5.63 8.06
CA SER A 276 6.90 5.02 8.44
C SER A 276 6.41 5.41 9.84
N GLY A 277 5.23 4.94 10.21
CA GLY A 277 4.60 5.11 11.50
C GLY A 277 3.44 4.13 11.70
N ASP A 278 2.41 4.60 12.40
CA ASP A 278 1.24 3.84 12.79
C ASP A 278 0.12 3.97 11.74
N GLY A 279 -0.02 3.00 10.84
CA GLY A 279 -0.88 3.14 9.67
C GLY A 279 -2.36 3.10 10.01
N PHE A 280 -2.74 2.31 11.02
CA PHE A 280 -4.14 2.07 11.37
C PHE A 280 -4.35 2.05 12.88
N LEU A 281 -5.55 2.42 13.32
CA LEU A 281 -5.92 2.27 14.73
C LEU A 281 -6.55 0.91 14.93
N ASP A 282 -5.72 -0.12 15.07
CA ASP A 282 -6.08 -1.54 15.15
C ASP A 282 -6.45 -2.02 16.56
N GLN A 283 -6.79 -1.09 17.46
CA GLN A 283 -7.19 -1.40 18.83
C GLN A 283 -8.43 -2.31 18.86
N HIS A 284 -8.29 -3.51 19.44
CA HIS A 284 -9.42 -4.38 19.73
C HIS A 284 -10.27 -3.86 20.89
N ASP A 285 -11.58 -4.17 20.89
CA ASP A 285 -12.49 -3.75 21.96
C ASP A 285 -12.06 -4.29 23.34
N LEU A 286 -11.75 -3.38 24.27
CA LEU A 286 -11.37 -3.71 25.65
C LEU A 286 -12.58 -4.09 26.51
N ASP A 287 -13.74 -3.50 26.26
CA ASP A 287 -15.04 -3.73 26.93
C ASP A 287 -14.97 -4.13 28.43
N PHE A 288 -14.60 -3.21 29.32
CA PHE A 288 -14.74 -3.43 30.76
C PHE A 288 -16.18 -3.16 31.20
N GLN A 289 -16.84 -4.13 31.83
CA GLN A 289 -18.26 -4.03 32.17
C GLN A 289 -18.47 -3.74 33.65
N TRP A 290 -18.84 -2.49 33.97
CA TRP A 290 -19.10 -2.05 35.34
C TRP A 290 -20.60 -2.00 35.64
N ASP A 291 -21.09 -2.97 36.44
CA ASP A 291 -22.48 -3.02 36.92
C ASP A 291 -22.69 -2.05 38.09
N THR A 292 -23.52 -1.02 37.86
CA THR A 292 -23.82 0.02 38.83
C THR A 292 -25.10 -0.25 39.64
N THR A 293 -25.89 -1.28 39.30
CA THR A 293 -27.26 -1.51 39.83
C THR A 293 -27.32 -1.61 41.36
N GLY A 294 -26.27 -2.13 41.99
CA GLY A 294 -26.14 -2.29 43.44
C GLY A 294 -25.39 -1.18 44.17
N LEU A 295 -24.90 -0.16 43.47
CA LEU A 295 -24.02 0.87 44.03
C LEU A 295 -24.81 2.09 44.54
N PRO A 296 -24.34 2.75 45.62
CA PRO A 296 -24.96 3.99 46.10
C PRO A 296 -24.78 5.14 45.10
N GLU A 297 -25.76 6.03 45.02
CA GLU A 297 -25.64 7.28 44.25
C GLU A 297 -24.51 8.16 44.81
N GLY A 298 -23.79 8.85 43.93
CA GLY A 298 -22.65 9.70 44.30
C GLY A 298 -21.54 9.70 43.25
N GLU A 299 -20.41 10.31 43.63
CA GLU A 299 -19.22 10.42 42.79
C GLU A 299 -18.38 9.14 42.82
N TYR A 300 -17.88 8.78 41.63
CA TYR A 300 -16.94 7.70 41.39
C TYR A 300 -15.80 8.20 40.51
N THR A 301 -14.59 7.68 40.74
CA THR A 301 -13.43 7.96 39.92
C THR A 301 -12.97 6.67 39.25
N ILE A 302 -12.96 6.68 37.92
CA ILE A 302 -12.48 5.58 37.08
C ILE A 302 -11.01 5.84 36.79
N TYR A 303 -10.19 4.82 37.00
CA TYR A 303 -8.77 4.82 36.69
C TYR A 303 -8.47 3.70 35.71
N ALA A 304 -7.64 3.98 34.70
CA ALA A 304 -7.05 2.94 33.85
C ALA A 304 -5.56 3.19 33.64
N GLN A 305 -4.77 2.12 33.61
CA GLN A 305 -3.32 2.24 33.48
C GLN A 305 -2.72 1.05 32.72
N SER A 306 -1.81 1.34 31.79
CA SER A 306 -1.15 0.33 30.96
C SER A 306 0.26 0.01 31.42
N THR A 307 0.66 -1.26 31.27
CA THR A 307 2.03 -1.73 31.46
C THR A 307 2.46 -2.55 30.24
N ASN A 308 3.66 -2.33 29.70
CA ASN A 308 4.16 -3.12 28.57
C ASN A 308 4.86 -4.42 29.01
N ASP A 309 5.25 -5.22 28.02
CA ASP A 309 5.93 -6.50 28.22
C ASP A 309 7.33 -6.39 28.88
N GLN A 310 7.91 -5.19 28.94
CA GLN A 310 9.13 -4.87 29.68
C GLN A 310 8.88 -4.47 31.15
N GLY A 311 7.62 -4.41 31.57
CA GLY A 311 7.23 -4.00 32.91
C GLY A 311 7.28 -2.49 33.15
N VAL A 312 7.29 -1.67 32.09
CA VAL A 312 7.18 -0.21 32.19
C VAL A 312 5.71 0.16 32.28
N THR A 313 5.34 0.89 33.32
CA THR A 313 3.97 1.36 33.55
C THR A 313 3.82 2.82 33.14
N GLY A 314 2.75 3.11 32.39
CA GLY A 314 2.36 4.44 31.94
C GLY A 314 1.73 5.34 33.00
N PRO A 315 1.39 6.59 32.66
CA PRO A 315 0.47 7.40 33.48
C PRO A 315 -0.91 6.72 33.56
N ALA A 316 -1.60 6.89 34.69
CA ALA A 316 -3.01 6.51 34.78
C ALA A 316 -3.88 7.57 34.11
N ASP A 317 -4.84 7.13 33.31
CA ASP A 317 -5.98 7.94 32.88
C ASP A 317 -7.04 7.95 33.99
N VAL A 318 -7.63 9.12 34.25
CA VAL A 318 -8.46 9.37 35.44
C VAL A 318 -9.69 10.20 35.08
N ILE A 319 -10.87 9.62 35.26
CA ILE A 319 -12.15 10.24 34.90
C ILE A 319 -13.12 10.19 36.08
N ASN A 320 -13.67 11.33 36.48
CA ASN A 320 -14.71 11.41 37.50
C ASN A 320 -16.10 11.38 36.87
N VAL A 321 -16.99 10.56 37.41
CA VAL A 321 -18.40 10.42 36.98
C VAL A 321 -19.34 10.41 38.17
N THR A 322 -20.60 10.80 37.95
CA THR A 322 -21.65 10.77 38.97
C THR A 322 -22.67 9.68 38.66
N LEU A 323 -22.99 8.82 39.62
CA LEU A 323 -24.17 7.94 39.56
C LEU A 323 -25.37 8.66 40.21
N ASP A 324 -26.36 9.03 39.41
CA ASP A 324 -27.59 9.72 39.85
C ASP A 324 -28.81 9.14 39.13
N ARG A 325 -29.54 8.23 39.79
CA ARG A 325 -30.75 7.60 39.21
C ARG A 325 -31.95 8.55 39.18
N GLY A 326 -31.81 9.76 39.72
CA GLY A 326 -32.77 10.84 39.58
C GLY A 326 -32.60 11.64 38.29
N ALA A 327 -31.45 11.51 37.61
CA ALA A 327 -31.12 12.19 36.37
C ALA A 327 -31.22 11.25 35.15
N SER A 328 -31.27 11.85 33.96
CA SER A 328 -31.06 11.10 32.70
C SER A 328 -29.56 10.90 32.47
N THR A 329 -29.21 9.77 31.85
CA THR A 329 -27.82 9.45 31.51
C THR A 329 -27.28 10.45 30.51
N SER A 330 -26.07 10.94 30.75
CA SER A 330 -25.36 11.89 29.90
C SER A 330 -23.91 11.46 29.81
N LEU A 331 -23.57 10.77 28.71
CA LEU A 331 -22.21 10.36 28.39
C LEU A 331 -21.67 11.16 27.20
N ARG A 332 -20.36 11.38 27.19
CA ARG A 332 -19.61 12.02 26.11
C ARG A 332 -18.40 11.17 25.76
N PHE A 333 -18.19 10.98 24.46
CA PHE A 333 -16.98 10.39 23.92
C PHE A 333 -15.77 11.29 24.21
N ASN A 334 -14.70 10.71 24.77
CA ASN A 334 -13.44 11.38 25.08
C ASN A 334 -12.33 10.79 24.21
N HIS A 335 -11.54 11.59 23.52
CA HIS A 335 -10.35 11.07 22.82
C HIS A 335 -9.29 12.15 22.87
N ASP A 336 -8.76 12.37 24.06
CA ASP A 336 -7.90 13.51 24.38
C ASP A 336 -6.48 13.13 24.82
N ASP A 337 -6.10 11.86 24.66
CA ASP A 337 -4.75 11.35 24.88
C ASP A 337 -3.62 12.13 24.18
N HIS A 338 -3.90 12.85 23.08
CA HIS A 338 -2.95 13.82 22.50
C HIS A 338 -2.52 14.96 23.44
N LEU A 339 -3.27 15.19 24.52
CA LEU A 339 -2.96 16.12 25.60
C LEU A 339 -2.18 15.46 26.74
N ASN A 340 -1.98 14.15 26.70
CA ASN A 340 -1.26 13.42 27.74
C ASN A 340 0.18 13.97 27.87
N PRO A 341 0.61 14.41 29.07
CA PRO A 341 1.96 14.94 29.30
C PRO A 341 3.07 13.98 28.88
N ALA A 342 2.84 12.67 28.96
CA ALA A 342 3.83 11.67 28.58
C ALA A 342 4.17 11.67 27.08
N LEU A 343 3.29 12.20 26.22
CA LEU A 343 3.52 12.32 24.78
C LEU A 343 4.13 13.68 24.39
N GLN A 344 4.15 14.67 25.29
CA GLN A 344 4.62 16.03 24.96
C GLN A 344 6.15 16.13 24.83
N ASP A 345 6.87 15.18 25.42
CA ASP A 345 8.33 15.07 25.30
C ASP A 345 8.75 14.33 24.01
N GLY A 346 7.79 13.87 23.19
CA GLY A 346 8.01 13.15 21.95
C GLY A 346 8.11 11.64 22.14
N TYR A 347 8.61 10.96 21.10
CA TYR A 347 8.74 9.50 21.05
C TYR A 347 10.22 9.08 21.14
N PRO A 348 10.52 7.89 21.68
CA PRO A 348 9.56 6.94 22.25
C PRO A 348 9.04 7.38 23.63
N ALA A 349 7.83 6.94 23.99
CA ALA A 349 7.16 7.30 25.25
C ALA A 349 6.77 6.05 26.07
N PRO A 350 6.42 6.19 27.36
CA PRO A 350 5.84 5.09 28.15
C PRO A 350 4.49 4.64 27.58
N PRO A 351 4.02 3.43 27.92
CA PRO A 351 2.70 2.94 27.51
C PRO A 351 1.59 3.92 27.88
N ILE A 352 0.57 4.04 27.04
CA ILE A 352 -0.56 4.94 27.24
C ILE A 352 -1.84 4.13 27.29
N THR A 353 -2.72 4.47 28.23
CA THR A 353 -4.13 4.09 28.20
C THR A 353 -4.97 5.33 28.02
N GLU A 354 -6.08 5.21 27.31
CA GLU A 354 -7.09 6.25 27.18
C GLU A 354 -8.47 5.61 27.30
N ILE A 355 -9.30 6.06 28.25
CA ILE A 355 -10.71 5.73 28.33
C ILE A 355 -11.48 6.70 27.43
N VAL A 356 -12.24 6.15 26.48
CA VAL A 356 -12.97 6.97 25.50
C VAL A 356 -14.48 6.95 25.66
N SER A 357 -15.01 5.96 26.39
CA SER A 357 -16.46 5.76 26.50
C SER A 357 -17.16 6.72 27.48
N VAL A 358 -16.41 7.51 28.24
CA VAL A 358 -16.92 8.47 29.22
C VAL A 358 -15.98 9.67 29.31
N SER A 359 -16.48 10.81 29.76
CA SER A 359 -15.73 12.05 29.97
C SER A 359 -15.89 12.58 31.40
N GLU A 360 -14.96 13.45 31.80
CA GLU A 360 -14.98 14.13 33.10
C GLU A 360 -16.33 14.83 33.37
N GLY A 361 -16.98 14.47 34.48
CA GLY A 361 -18.26 15.02 34.93
C GLY A 361 -19.50 14.41 34.26
N ASP A 362 -19.35 13.29 33.55
CA ASP A 362 -20.49 12.56 32.98
C ASP A 362 -21.39 11.94 34.06
N VAL A 363 -22.65 11.74 33.71
CA VAL A 363 -23.69 11.25 34.63
C VAL A 363 -24.23 9.90 34.15
N LEU A 364 -24.09 8.89 34.99
CA LEU A 364 -24.75 7.59 34.85
C LEU A 364 -26.14 7.69 35.49
N GLY A 365 -27.16 7.74 34.65
CA GLY A 365 -28.53 8.07 35.05
C GLY A 365 -29.47 6.88 35.10
N SER A 366 -30.76 7.19 34.93
CA SER A 366 -31.87 6.23 34.95
C SER A 366 -32.18 5.58 33.60
N ASP A 367 -31.68 6.14 32.49
CA ASP A 367 -32.01 5.72 31.13
C ASP A 367 -30.81 5.07 30.43
N ASP A 368 -31.06 4.17 29.47
CA ASP A 368 -30.00 3.63 28.62
C ASP A 368 -29.43 4.71 27.69
N TYR A 369 -28.15 4.60 27.35
CA TYR A 369 -27.44 5.50 26.45
C TYR A 369 -26.56 4.70 25.49
N HIS A 370 -26.60 5.08 24.20
CA HIS A 370 -25.77 4.48 23.16
C HIS A 370 -25.30 5.57 22.19
N TYR A 371 -24.02 5.54 21.82
CA TYR A 371 -23.45 6.38 20.79
C TYR A 371 -22.29 5.66 20.10
N GLU A 372 -22.33 5.64 18.77
CA GLU A 372 -21.29 5.05 17.93
C GLU A 372 -20.56 6.22 17.24
N PRO A 373 -19.29 6.50 17.61
CA PRO A 373 -18.54 7.57 16.96
C PRO A 373 -18.30 7.26 15.49
N SER A 374 -18.32 8.30 14.66
CA SER A 374 -17.98 8.17 13.25
C SER A 374 -16.47 7.95 13.06
N GLU A 375 -16.03 7.51 11.88
CA GLU A 375 -14.61 7.40 11.51
C GLU A 375 -13.83 8.73 11.62
N ARG A 376 -14.54 9.88 11.63
CA ARG A 376 -13.93 11.19 11.86
C ARG A 376 -13.67 11.48 13.34
N GLU A 377 -14.35 10.78 14.24
CA GLU A 377 -14.24 10.91 15.68
C GLU A 377 -13.35 9.80 16.25
N ALA A 378 -13.53 8.56 15.77
CA ALA A 378 -12.71 7.40 16.13
C ALA A 378 -12.36 6.59 14.86
N TYR A 379 -11.13 6.75 14.36
CA TYR A 379 -10.67 6.03 13.18
C TYR A 379 -10.60 4.52 13.43
N CYS A 380 -10.96 3.73 12.41
CA CYS A 380 -11.10 2.28 12.40
C CYS A 380 -12.12 1.71 13.42
N ASN A 381 -12.97 2.55 14.02
CA ASN A 381 -13.99 2.08 14.96
C ASN A 381 -15.05 1.19 14.29
N THR A 382 -15.32 1.37 13.00
CA THR A 382 -16.23 0.47 12.26
C THR A 382 -15.71 -0.95 12.10
N LEU A 383 -14.38 -1.14 12.20
CA LEU A 383 -13.72 -2.44 12.10
C LEU A 383 -13.53 -3.11 13.48
N PHE A 384 -13.19 -2.32 14.49
CA PHE A 384 -12.79 -2.87 15.80
C PHE A 384 -13.69 -2.49 16.99
N TRP A 385 -14.65 -1.57 16.79
CA TRP A 385 -15.66 -1.13 17.79
C TRP A 385 -15.11 -0.63 19.13
N TRP A 386 -13.81 -0.31 19.19
CA TRP A 386 -13.06 0.05 20.39
C TRP A 386 -13.53 1.35 21.07
N ALA A 387 -14.32 2.17 20.38
CA ALA A 387 -14.72 3.51 20.83
C ALA A 387 -16.23 3.66 21.08
N ASN A 388 -17.02 2.59 20.97
CA ASN A 388 -18.46 2.66 21.17
C ASN A 388 -18.83 3.02 22.62
N VAL A 389 -19.73 3.99 22.78
CA VAL A 389 -20.23 4.45 24.08
C VAL A 389 -21.53 3.75 24.39
N SER A 390 -21.60 3.03 25.51
CA SER A 390 -22.84 2.38 25.94
C SER A 390 -22.98 2.25 27.46
N TYR A 391 -24.14 2.65 27.97
CA TYR A 391 -24.62 2.34 29.32
C TYR A 391 -26.04 1.79 29.19
N ALA A 392 -26.21 0.51 29.52
CA ALA A 392 -27.48 -0.19 29.33
C ALA A 392 -27.76 -1.12 30.50
N ASP A 393 -29.02 -1.18 30.95
CA ASP A 393 -29.46 -2.04 32.06
C ASP A 393 -28.64 -1.82 33.36
N GLY A 394 -28.11 -0.61 33.54
CA GLY A 394 -27.27 -0.24 34.68
C GLY A 394 -25.79 -0.66 34.55
N VAL A 395 -25.36 -1.18 33.40
CA VAL A 395 -23.97 -1.57 33.12
C VAL A 395 -23.31 -0.52 32.23
N LEU A 396 -22.21 0.08 32.70
CA LEU A 396 -21.33 0.91 31.87
C LEU A 396 -20.31 0.02 31.18
N HIS A 397 -20.27 0.07 29.85
CA HIS A 397 -19.20 -0.53 29.06
C HIS A 397 -18.08 0.49 28.90
N ILE A 398 -17.01 0.31 29.67
CA ILE A 398 -15.84 1.17 29.65
C ILE A 398 -14.90 0.68 28.55
N ARG A 399 -14.77 1.48 27.49
CA ARG A 399 -13.93 1.21 26.33
C ARG A 399 -12.88 2.29 26.15
N GLY A 400 -11.86 1.97 25.35
CA GLY A 400 -10.65 2.76 25.27
C GLY A 400 -9.60 2.11 24.40
N LYS A 401 -8.41 2.68 24.43
CA LYS A 401 -7.23 2.14 23.75
C LYS A 401 -6.04 2.07 24.68
N SER A 402 -5.12 1.17 24.35
CA SER A 402 -3.87 0.95 25.06
C SER A 402 -2.76 0.59 24.08
N TYR A 403 -1.66 1.33 24.11
CA TYR A 403 -0.57 1.16 23.16
C TYR A 403 0.79 1.47 23.81
N ASP A 404 1.86 0.88 23.27
CA ASP A 404 3.24 1.09 23.73
C ASP A 404 4.02 1.93 22.70
N PRO A 405 4.25 3.24 22.93
CA PRO A 405 4.87 4.15 21.95
C PRO A 405 6.38 3.96 21.74
N GLN A 406 6.83 2.70 21.67
CA GLN A 406 8.20 2.27 21.41
C GLN A 406 8.29 1.64 20.02
N PRO A 407 9.46 1.63 19.38
CA PRO A 407 9.67 0.86 18.14
C PRO A 407 9.35 -0.61 18.35
N TYR A 408 8.40 -1.13 17.57
CA TYR A 408 7.81 -2.47 17.75
C TYR A 408 7.16 -2.72 19.11
N GLY A 409 6.84 -1.68 19.88
CA GLY A 409 6.02 -1.81 21.07
C GLY A 409 4.60 -2.13 20.62
N ASN A 410 4.15 -3.36 20.85
CA ASN A 410 2.87 -3.83 20.31
C ASN A 410 1.99 -4.54 21.33
N VAL A 411 2.45 -4.76 22.57
CA VAL A 411 1.70 -5.49 23.60
C VAL A 411 1.66 -4.71 24.89
N THR A 412 0.46 -4.56 25.46
CA THR A 412 0.24 -3.96 26.77
C THR A 412 -0.73 -4.78 27.60
N ASP A 413 -0.65 -4.62 28.92
CA ASP A 413 -1.68 -5.05 29.87
C ASP A 413 -2.35 -3.81 30.45
N VAL A 414 -3.68 -3.83 30.58
CA VAL A 414 -4.49 -2.72 31.09
C VAL A 414 -5.11 -3.12 32.42
N HIS A 415 -4.88 -2.31 33.45
CA HIS A 415 -5.54 -2.41 34.76
C HIS A 415 -6.56 -1.28 34.88
N LEU A 416 -7.83 -1.65 35.12
CA LEU A 416 -8.90 -0.69 35.38
C LEU A 416 -9.44 -0.88 36.80
N TRP A 417 -9.57 0.21 37.56
CA TRP A 417 -10.21 0.20 38.87
C TRP A 417 -11.07 1.44 39.08
N ILE A 418 -12.09 1.32 39.92
CA ILE A 418 -13.04 2.40 40.19
C ILE A 418 -13.14 2.61 41.69
N GLU A 419 -12.93 3.83 42.14
CA GLU A 419 -13.05 4.23 43.53
C GLU A 419 -14.36 4.99 43.77
N ASN A 420 -14.98 4.75 44.92
CA ASN A 420 -16.06 5.61 45.40
C ASN A 420 -15.51 6.90 46.05
N SER A 421 -16.40 7.82 46.42
CA SER A 421 -16.02 9.07 47.14
C SER A 421 -15.24 8.90 48.47
N ASN A 422 -15.16 7.68 49.04
CA ASN A 422 -14.33 7.38 50.21
C ASN A 422 -12.93 6.85 49.85
N GLY A 423 -12.62 6.68 48.56
CA GLY A 423 -11.38 6.06 48.07
C GLY A 423 -11.38 4.53 48.18
N GLU A 424 -12.55 3.89 48.32
CA GLU A 424 -12.65 2.43 48.33
C GLU A 424 -12.84 1.92 46.90
N VAL A 425 -12.03 0.94 46.49
CA VAL A 425 -12.17 0.27 45.19
C VAL A 425 -13.46 -0.56 45.19
N VAL A 426 -14.41 -0.18 44.34
CA VAL A 426 -15.71 -0.84 44.17
C VAL A 426 -15.78 -1.75 42.96
N PHE A 427 -14.85 -1.59 42.02
CA PHE A 427 -14.71 -2.41 40.82
C PHE A 427 -13.23 -2.45 40.42
N GLU A 428 -12.77 -3.60 39.95
CA GLU A 428 -11.41 -3.81 39.47
C GLU A 428 -11.43 -4.94 38.44
N ASP A 429 -10.77 -4.73 37.30
CA ASP A 429 -10.66 -5.72 36.24
C ASP A 429 -9.39 -5.48 35.40
N TYR A 430 -8.99 -6.49 34.63
CA TYR A 430 -7.76 -6.49 33.84
C TYR A 430 -8.02 -6.98 32.41
N ARG A 431 -7.30 -6.37 31.46
CA ARG A 431 -7.08 -6.96 30.13
C ARG A 431 -5.60 -7.22 29.99
N TYR A 432 -5.27 -8.44 29.58
CA TYR A 432 -3.88 -8.85 29.39
C TYR A 432 -3.63 -9.04 27.91
N HIS A 433 -2.41 -8.75 27.47
CA HIS A 433 -1.96 -9.00 26.11
C HIS A 433 -2.82 -8.28 25.05
N THR A 434 -3.11 -7.01 25.29
CA THR A 434 -3.80 -6.16 24.31
C THR A 434 -2.78 -5.72 23.26
N GLU A 435 -3.02 -6.13 22.02
CA GLU A 435 -2.11 -5.90 20.90
C GLU A 435 -2.55 -4.69 20.05
N VAL A 436 -1.57 -3.88 19.64
CA VAL A 436 -1.70 -2.73 18.72
C VAL A 436 -0.42 -2.68 17.89
N TYR A 437 -0.50 -2.67 16.56
CA TYR A 437 0.65 -2.75 15.69
C TYR A 437 0.82 -1.47 14.87
N TYR A 438 2.04 -0.92 14.87
CA TYR A 438 2.40 0.16 13.94
C TYR A 438 2.79 -0.46 12.59
N GLU A 439 1.80 -0.77 11.75
CA GLU A 439 1.96 -1.69 10.61
C GLU A 439 3.09 -1.27 9.68
N GLY A 440 3.22 0.03 9.43
CA GLY A 440 4.26 0.57 8.59
C GLY A 440 5.67 0.29 9.11
N GLU A 441 5.88 0.32 10.42
CA GLU A 441 7.15 -0.03 11.06
C GLU A 441 7.46 -1.53 10.95
N TRP A 442 6.44 -2.40 10.99
CA TRP A 442 6.62 -3.83 10.74
C TRP A 442 6.92 -4.13 9.27
N VAL A 443 6.20 -3.49 8.35
CA VAL A 443 6.38 -3.64 6.90
C VAL A 443 7.74 -3.12 6.44
N THR A 444 8.20 -1.99 6.99
CA THR A 444 9.53 -1.44 6.65
C THR A 444 10.66 -2.09 7.45
N GLY A 445 10.35 -2.68 8.60
CA GLY A 445 11.30 -3.10 9.62
C GLY A 445 12.09 -4.38 9.36
N GLU A 446 12.86 -4.73 10.39
CA GLU A 446 13.83 -5.83 10.46
C GLU A 446 13.22 -7.13 11.01
N LYS A 447 12.07 -7.02 11.71
CA LYS A 447 11.43 -8.15 12.38
C LYS A 447 10.52 -8.93 11.42
N SER A 448 10.28 -10.18 11.80
CA SER A 448 9.27 -11.04 11.18
C SER A 448 8.03 -11.12 12.05
N LEU A 449 6.88 -11.17 11.38
CA LEU A 449 5.55 -11.38 11.94
C LEU A 449 4.87 -12.46 11.09
N HIS A 450 4.25 -13.46 11.73
CA HIS A 450 3.66 -14.63 11.07
C HIS A 450 4.57 -15.35 10.04
N GLY A 451 5.88 -15.35 10.29
CA GLY A 451 6.87 -16.03 9.44
C GLY A 451 7.30 -15.27 8.19
N ARG A 452 6.84 -14.03 8.00
CA ARG A 452 7.30 -13.12 6.94
C ARG A 452 7.91 -11.86 7.54
N GLY A 453 8.98 -11.34 6.94
CA GLY A 453 9.69 -10.14 7.41
C GLY A 453 9.27 -8.87 6.68
N GLY A 454 9.54 -7.72 7.29
CA GLY A 454 9.53 -6.42 6.63
C GLY A 454 10.70 -6.23 5.65
N ALA A 455 10.80 -5.07 5.01
CA ALA A 455 11.82 -4.79 4.00
C ALA A 455 13.26 -4.93 4.54
N LEU A 456 13.56 -4.36 5.72
CA LEU A 456 14.91 -4.43 6.31
C LEU A 456 15.29 -5.83 6.82
N HIS A 457 14.31 -6.73 6.99
CA HIS A 457 14.56 -8.13 7.31
C HIS A 457 15.34 -8.84 6.19
N TYR A 458 14.95 -8.59 4.94
CA TYR A 458 15.59 -9.19 3.76
C TYR A 458 16.88 -8.49 3.38
N MET A 459 16.98 -7.19 3.66
CA MET A 459 18.12 -6.39 3.21
C MET A 459 19.42 -6.79 3.91
N PRO A 460 20.54 -6.91 3.17
CA PRO A 460 21.77 -7.46 3.73
C PRO A 460 22.39 -6.53 4.78
N GLU A 461 23.07 -7.10 5.78
CA GLU A 461 23.72 -6.34 6.87
C GLU A 461 24.74 -5.28 6.41
N ARG A 462 25.25 -5.37 5.18
CA ARG A 462 26.16 -4.35 4.61
C ARG A 462 25.47 -3.00 4.36
N PHE A 463 24.13 -2.98 4.26
CA PHE A 463 23.38 -1.74 4.11
C PHE A 463 23.27 -1.01 5.45
N GLU A 464 23.70 0.26 5.49
CA GLU A 464 23.36 1.18 6.58
C GLU A 464 21.83 1.36 6.63
N ARG A 465 21.23 1.09 7.79
CA ARG A 465 19.79 1.22 8.03
C ARG A 465 19.49 2.61 8.58
N ASP A 466 18.90 3.48 7.77
CA ASP A 466 18.45 4.81 8.19
C ASP A 466 16.94 4.77 8.49
N ILE A 467 16.59 4.44 9.74
CA ILE A 467 15.21 4.22 10.17
C ILE A 467 14.60 5.52 10.70
N VAL A 468 13.63 6.07 9.98
CA VAL A 468 12.93 7.33 10.29
C VAL A 468 11.48 7.00 10.60
N TRP A 469 11.19 6.72 11.87
CA TRP A 469 9.88 6.27 12.32
C TRP A 469 9.25 7.26 13.28
N THR A 470 7.92 7.22 13.39
CA THR A 470 7.21 8.02 14.38
C THR A 470 7.46 7.51 15.80
N SER A 471 7.52 6.19 16.01
CA SER A 471 7.78 5.59 17.33
C SER A 471 9.20 5.82 17.86
N ASN A 472 10.18 6.02 16.97
CA ASN A 472 11.57 6.29 17.37
C ASN A 472 11.88 7.78 17.49
N GLY A 473 10.87 8.64 17.30
CA GLY A 473 10.99 10.09 17.41
C GLY A 473 11.80 10.76 16.30
N ARG A 474 12.18 10.02 15.23
CA ARG A 474 12.90 10.59 14.09
C ARG A 474 11.97 11.08 12.99
N PHE A 475 10.69 10.73 13.01
CA PHE A 475 9.68 11.29 12.13
C PHE A 475 8.66 12.12 12.92
N THR A 476 8.92 13.42 13.02
CA THR A 476 8.03 14.38 13.68
C THR A 476 7.44 15.41 12.71
N GLY A 477 7.95 15.41 11.47
CA GLY A 477 7.38 16.15 10.36
C GLY A 477 8.26 16.11 9.12
N GLN A 478 7.80 16.85 8.12
CA GLN A 478 8.38 16.86 6.78
C GLN A 478 9.88 17.18 6.72
N ARG A 479 10.39 18.01 7.64
CA ARG A 479 11.80 18.39 7.67
C ARG A 479 12.70 17.20 7.95
N ASP A 480 12.28 16.31 8.84
CA ASP A 480 13.07 15.12 9.20
C ASP A 480 13.23 14.20 7.99
N VAL A 481 12.16 14.04 7.22
CA VAL A 481 12.15 13.24 5.99
C VAL A 481 13.02 13.88 4.91
N ILE A 482 12.94 15.21 4.72
CA ILE A 482 13.78 15.95 3.76
C ILE A 482 15.26 15.82 4.14
N GLU A 483 15.59 16.02 5.41
CA GLU A 483 16.96 15.95 5.92
C GLU A 483 17.53 14.55 5.80
N ALA A 484 16.77 13.52 6.20
CA ALA A 484 17.14 12.13 6.04
C ALA A 484 17.39 11.79 4.56
N PHE A 485 16.38 11.96 3.69
CA PHE A 485 16.48 11.64 2.27
C PHE A 485 17.65 12.36 1.57
N SER A 486 17.95 13.60 1.99
CA SER A 486 19.04 14.39 1.42
C SER A 486 20.45 13.85 1.73
N ARG A 487 20.60 12.87 2.63
CA ARG A 487 21.88 12.20 2.92
C ARG A 487 22.36 11.27 1.79
N GLY A 488 21.46 10.89 0.88
CA GLY A 488 21.73 9.99 -0.23
C GLY A 488 21.72 8.52 0.17
N HIS A 489 20.92 7.73 -0.55
CA HIS A 489 20.66 6.31 -0.29
C HIS A 489 20.53 5.54 -1.59
N GLY A 490 20.86 4.24 -1.59
CA GLY A 490 20.59 3.35 -2.72
C GLY A 490 19.11 3.01 -2.83
N PHE A 491 18.46 2.85 -1.68
CA PHE A 491 17.03 2.58 -1.56
C PHE A 491 16.35 3.53 -0.59
N ALA A 492 15.10 3.89 -0.88
CA ALA A 492 14.21 4.49 0.10
C ALA A 492 12.85 3.78 0.07
N PHE A 493 12.30 3.47 1.24
CA PHE A 493 10.99 2.87 1.37
C PHE A 493 10.10 3.72 2.27
N PHE A 494 8.94 4.08 1.75
CA PHE A 494 7.88 4.81 2.44
C PHE A 494 6.68 3.88 2.57
N SER A 495 6.21 3.60 3.79
CA SER A 495 4.98 2.83 4.02
C SER A 495 4.05 3.66 4.88
N GLY A 496 2.87 4.01 4.40
CA GLY A 496 1.96 4.95 5.07
C GLY A 496 0.79 5.37 4.18
N HIS A 497 0.27 6.59 4.39
CA HIS A 497 -0.88 7.12 3.67
C HIS A 497 -0.48 8.05 2.52
N GLY A 498 -1.21 7.95 1.42
CA GLY A 498 -0.88 8.64 0.18
C GLY A 498 -2.05 9.39 -0.44
N SER A 499 -1.71 10.44 -1.17
CA SER A 499 -2.51 10.95 -2.28
C SER A 499 -1.56 11.40 -3.40
N PRO A 500 -2.03 11.81 -4.58
CA PRO A 500 -1.13 12.17 -5.67
C PRO A 500 -0.13 13.25 -5.31
N GLY A 501 -0.45 14.19 -4.41
CA GLY A 501 0.44 15.28 -4.01
C GLY A 501 1.11 15.11 -2.65
N TYR A 502 0.83 14.02 -1.94
CA TYR A 502 1.07 13.92 -0.50
C TYR A 502 1.48 12.51 -0.09
N TRP A 503 2.42 12.41 0.84
CA TRP A 503 2.67 11.21 1.61
C TRP A 503 2.89 11.58 3.08
N GLY A 504 2.34 10.80 4.01
CA GLY A 504 2.46 10.98 5.46
C GLY A 504 1.99 9.74 6.22
N ASP A 505 2.02 9.82 7.54
CA ASP A 505 1.72 8.69 8.42
C ASP A 505 1.11 9.18 9.75
N GLN A 506 0.98 8.32 10.75
CA GLN A 506 0.53 8.70 12.09
C GLN A 506 1.51 8.30 13.21
N TYR A 507 1.40 9.01 14.34
CA TYR A 507 2.09 8.68 15.57
C TYR A 507 1.51 7.44 16.25
N PRO A 508 2.32 6.71 17.04
CA PRO A 508 1.88 5.56 17.82
C PRO A 508 0.56 5.78 18.57
N GLY A 509 -0.40 4.90 18.33
CA GLY A 509 -1.74 4.91 18.91
C GLY A 509 -2.68 5.97 18.33
N ILE A 510 -2.25 6.77 17.35
CA ILE A 510 -3.03 7.85 16.70
C ILE A 510 -3.75 8.74 17.75
N PRO A 511 -2.99 9.47 18.59
CA PRO A 511 -3.54 10.22 19.71
C PRO A 511 -4.42 11.37 19.23
N GLY A 512 -5.60 11.51 19.82
CA GLY A 512 -6.63 12.46 19.41
C GLY A 512 -7.21 12.21 18.01
N ASN A 513 -7.11 10.98 17.50
CA ASN A 513 -7.49 10.61 16.15
C ASN A 513 -6.63 11.32 15.08
N ARG A 514 -6.89 11.07 13.79
CA ARG A 514 -6.10 11.57 12.65
C ARG A 514 -5.90 13.09 12.63
N GLN A 515 -6.78 13.87 13.26
CA GLN A 515 -6.63 15.33 13.33
C GLN A 515 -5.37 15.76 14.10
N TYR A 516 -5.02 15.05 15.18
CA TYR A 516 -3.88 15.37 16.04
C TYR A 516 -2.73 14.36 15.88
N GLY A 517 -3.05 13.12 15.53
CA GLY A 517 -2.09 12.03 15.39
C GLY A 517 -1.38 11.94 14.03
N SER A 518 -1.82 12.66 13.00
CA SER A 518 -1.18 12.58 11.67
C SER A 518 0.08 13.45 11.59
N VAL A 519 1.09 12.96 10.87
CA VAL A 519 2.36 13.64 10.61
C VAL A 519 2.65 13.66 9.11
N ASP A 520 2.95 14.86 8.61
CA ASP A 520 3.23 15.07 7.19
C ASP A 520 4.66 14.64 6.84
N GLY A 521 4.78 13.76 5.85
CA GLY A 521 6.06 13.39 5.23
C GLY A 521 6.39 14.31 4.05
N LEU A 522 6.43 13.79 2.83
CA LEU A 522 6.78 14.57 1.63
C LEU A 522 5.55 15.01 0.86
N THR A 523 5.50 16.30 0.50
CA THR A 523 4.42 16.87 -0.32
C THR A 523 4.96 17.58 -1.55
N VAL A 524 4.26 17.43 -2.67
CA VAL A 524 4.57 18.11 -3.93
C VAL A 524 4.34 19.61 -3.77
N THR A 525 3.21 19.99 -3.17
CA THR A 525 2.85 21.38 -2.92
C THR A 525 2.15 21.57 -1.57
N GLN A 526 2.40 22.72 -0.93
CA GLN A 526 1.67 23.17 0.26
C GLN A 526 0.81 24.40 -0.03
N VAL A 527 0.42 24.57 -1.29
CA VAL A 527 -0.62 25.53 -1.66
C VAL A 527 -1.97 24.84 -1.44
N SER A 528 -2.89 25.51 -0.77
CA SER A 528 -4.20 24.96 -0.40
C SER A 528 -5.33 25.90 -0.84
N PRO A 529 -6.49 25.34 -1.26
CA PRO A 529 -7.69 26.16 -1.44
C PRO A 529 -8.24 26.68 -0.10
N PHE A 530 -7.78 26.14 1.03
CA PHE A 530 -8.19 26.52 2.38
C PHE A 530 -7.11 27.37 3.07
N PHE A 531 -7.51 28.22 4.04
CA PHE A 531 -6.56 29.04 4.79
C PHE A 531 -5.77 28.17 5.81
N PRO A 532 -4.42 28.32 5.92
CA PRO A 532 -3.58 29.24 5.18
C PRO A 532 -3.36 28.78 3.72
N TRP A 533 -3.62 29.68 2.76
CA TRP A 533 -3.63 29.35 1.33
C TRP A 533 -2.28 28.88 0.78
N VAL A 534 -1.19 29.27 1.43
CA VAL A 534 0.17 28.86 1.09
C VAL A 534 0.94 28.67 2.40
N GLN A 535 1.55 27.51 2.54
CA GLN A 535 2.57 27.27 3.56
C GLN A 535 3.94 27.20 2.89
N PHE A 536 5.00 27.59 3.61
CA PHE A 536 6.36 27.64 3.08
C PHE A 536 7.23 26.52 3.68
N PRO A 537 8.02 25.81 2.83
CA PRO A 537 8.16 25.99 1.38
C PRO A 537 6.91 25.60 0.57
N ALA A 538 6.59 26.34 -0.49
CA ALA A 538 5.40 26.04 -1.30
C ALA A 538 5.51 24.72 -2.09
N PHE A 539 6.74 24.25 -2.34
CA PHE A 539 7.07 22.98 -3.01
C PHE A 539 8.17 22.26 -2.21
N PRO A 540 7.83 21.58 -1.10
CA PRO A 540 8.83 21.02 -0.19
C PRO A 540 9.76 19.98 -0.81
N MET A 541 9.27 19.13 -1.72
CA MET A 541 10.12 18.16 -2.41
C MET A 541 11.28 18.79 -3.21
N LYS A 542 11.20 20.09 -3.56
CA LYS A 542 12.34 20.81 -4.15
C LYS A 542 13.47 21.10 -3.16
N GLN A 543 13.28 20.86 -1.87
CA GLN A 543 14.34 20.99 -0.85
C GLN A 543 15.22 19.75 -0.74
N LEU A 544 14.85 18.63 -1.37
CA LEU A 544 15.69 17.44 -1.41
C LEU A 544 17.05 17.79 -2.04
N ALA A 545 18.13 17.43 -1.35
CA ALA A 545 19.50 17.84 -1.68
C ALA A 545 20.46 16.66 -1.95
N ASN A 546 19.92 15.51 -2.35
CA ASN A 546 20.67 14.29 -2.67
C ASN A 546 21.26 14.28 -4.10
N THR A 547 21.97 15.35 -4.48
CA THR A 547 22.50 15.50 -5.84
C THR A 547 23.52 14.42 -6.19
N GLY A 548 23.27 13.72 -7.30
CA GLY A 548 24.08 12.58 -7.75
C GLY A 548 23.89 11.28 -6.96
N GLN A 549 22.94 11.24 -6.01
CA GLN A 549 22.70 10.11 -5.10
C GLN A 549 21.21 9.76 -5.13
N TYR A 550 20.77 9.17 -6.24
CA TYR A 550 19.35 9.02 -6.56
C TYR A 550 18.84 7.62 -6.16
N PRO A 551 18.11 7.46 -5.05
CA PRO A 551 17.62 6.15 -4.64
C PRO A 551 16.60 5.56 -5.62
N VAL A 552 16.51 4.24 -5.62
CA VAL A 552 15.30 3.52 -6.04
C VAL A 552 14.29 3.61 -4.91
N VAL A 553 13.11 4.16 -5.18
CA VAL A 553 12.09 4.43 -4.17
C VAL A 553 10.91 3.46 -4.31
N VAL A 554 10.56 2.79 -3.23
CA VAL A 554 9.28 2.08 -3.10
C VAL A 554 8.37 2.93 -2.22
N VAL A 555 7.12 3.13 -2.63
CA VAL A 555 6.13 3.85 -1.83
C VAL A 555 4.83 3.04 -1.72
N GLY A 556 4.47 2.70 -0.48
CA GLY A 556 3.16 2.25 -0.06
C GLY A 556 2.29 3.44 0.33
N GLY A 557 1.02 3.38 -0.05
CA GLY A 557 0.07 4.47 0.04
C GLY A 557 -0.76 4.65 -1.23
N CYS A 558 -1.90 5.29 -1.07
CA CYS A 558 -2.85 5.52 -2.16
C CYS A 558 -2.33 6.57 -3.17
N HIS A 559 -2.51 6.30 -4.47
CA HIS A 559 -2.37 7.24 -5.58
C HIS A 559 -1.02 7.98 -5.71
N ASN A 560 0.03 7.62 -4.97
CA ASN A 560 1.32 8.31 -5.02
C ASN A 560 1.96 8.26 -6.42
N SER A 561 1.59 7.28 -7.23
CA SER A 561 2.01 7.12 -8.63
C SER A 561 0.87 7.41 -9.62
N GLN A 562 -0.20 8.11 -9.23
CA GLN A 562 -1.31 8.48 -10.13
C GLN A 562 -0.88 9.51 -11.20
N PHE A 563 -0.18 9.05 -12.24
CA PHE A 563 0.47 9.91 -13.24
C PHE A 563 -0.48 10.54 -14.27
N ASN A 564 -1.80 10.39 -14.09
CA ASN A 564 -2.85 10.97 -14.93
C ASN A 564 -3.49 12.26 -14.36
N ILE A 565 -2.82 12.96 -13.45
CA ILE A 565 -3.29 14.23 -12.87
C ILE A 565 -2.75 15.47 -13.59
N SER A 566 -3.43 16.61 -13.47
CA SER A 566 -2.95 17.93 -13.93
C SER A 566 -3.55 19.05 -13.08
N LEU A 567 -2.90 20.22 -13.08
CA LEU A 567 -3.14 21.28 -12.10
C LEU A 567 -4.63 21.69 -11.93
N ILE A 568 -5.31 21.99 -13.05
CA ILE A 568 -6.68 22.50 -13.03
C ILE A 568 -7.67 21.43 -12.54
N PRO A 569 -7.70 20.20 -13.09
CA PRO A 569 -8.52 19.11 -12.54
C PRO A 569 -8.28 18.88 -11.05
N SER A 570 -7.03 18.90 -10.59
CA SER A 570 -6.67 18.68 -9.18
C SER A 570 -7.29 19.72 -8.23
N VAL A 571 -7.33 20.99 -8.64
CA VAL A 571 -7.99 22.05 -7.86
C VAL A 571 -9.51 21.94 -7.96
N LEU A 572 -10.03 21.66 -9.15
CA LEU A 572 -11.47 21.58 -9.40
C LEU A 572 -12.13 20.40 -8.69
N ASP A 573 -11.39 19.36 -8.36
CA ASP A 573 -11.90 18.15 -7.68
C ASP A 573 -12.74 18.49 -6.45
N ILE A 574 -12.20 19.28 -5.51
CA ILE A 574 -12.92 19.67 -4.29
C ILE A 574 -14.11 20.58 -4.58
N PHE A 575 -14.00 21.49 -5.55
CA PHE A 575 -15.09 22.42 -5.88
C PHE A 575 -16.26 21.70 -6.56
N PHE A 576 -15.98 20.74 -7.44
CA PHE A 576 -17.01 19.91 -8.07
C PHE A 576 -17.68 18.99 -7.04
N LEU A 577 -16.90 18.43 -6.12
CA LEU A 577 -17.43 17.60 -5.04
C LEU A 577 -18.37 18.43 -4.15
N LEU A 578 -17.92 19.58 -3.65
CA LEU A 578 -18.68 20.41 -2.72
C LEU A 578 -19.86 21.14 -3.35
N LEU A 579 -19.72 21.66 -4.58
CA LEU A 579 -20.75 22.49 -5.23
C LEU A 579 -21.73 21.69 -6.09
N LEU A 580 -21.29 20.56 -6.66
CA LEU A 580 -22.05 19.79 -7.64
C LEU A 580 -22.26 18.32 -7.24
N GLY A 581 -21.72 17.87 -6.10
CA GLY A 581 -21.78 16.48 -5.67
C GLY A 581 -21.05 15.51 -6.62
N LYS A 582 -20.14 16.02 -7.45
CA LYS A 582 -19.46 15.25 -8.49
C LYS A 582 -17.99 15.05 -8.16
N ASN A 583 -17.58 13.80 -7.98
CA ASN A 583 -16.18 13.43 -7.83
C ASN A 583 -15.48 13.39 -9.20
N LEU A 584 -14.31 14.01 -9.34
CA LEU A 584 -13.49 13.92 -10.56
C LEU A 584 -12.47 12.78 -10.49
N TYR A 585 -12.35 12.12 -9.33
CA TYR A 585 -11.42 11.04 -9.04
C TYR A 585 -9.97 11.46 -9.29
N MET A 586 -9.66 12.71 -8.94
CA MET A 586 -8.29 13.20 -8.94
C MET A 586 -7.60 12.89 -7.61
N HIS A 587 -8.35 12.63 -6.53
CA HIS A 587 -7.84 12.28 -5.20
C HIS A 587 -6.86 13.31 -4.60
N THR A 588 -6.87 14.55 -5.11
CA THR A 588 -6.00 15.64 -4.65
C THR A 588 -6.65 16.49 -3.58
N TYR A 589 -7.95 16.30 -3.32
CA TYR A 589 -8.72 17.04 -2.30
C TYR A 589 -8.61 18.56 -2.48
N GLY A 590 -8.47 19.01 -3.72
CA GLY A 590 -8.32 20.42 -4.08
C GLY A 590 -6.89 20.96 -4.02
N GLN A 591 -5.90 20.17 -3.60
CA GLN A 591 -4.50 20.57 -3.69
C GLN A 591 -4.10 20.76 -5.17
N PRO A 592 -3.37 21.84 -5.50
CA PRO A 592 -2.96 22.16 -6.86
C PRO A 592 -1.77 21.29 -7.27
N THR A 593 -2.03 20.00 -7.46
CA THR A 593 -1.01 18.99 -7.78
C THR A 593 -0.90 18.82 -9.30
N PRO A 594 0.16 19.35 -9.95
CA PRO A 594 0.35 19.19 -11.39
C PRO A 594 0.86 17.81 -11.78
N GLU A 595 1.58 17.15 -10.88
CA GLU A 595 2.37 15.93 -11.08
C GLU A 595 2.29 15.09 -9.81
N CYS A 596 2.13 13.78 -9.94
CA CYS A 596 2.03 12.92 -8.76
C CYS A 596 3.39 12.79 -8.06
N TRP A 597 3.35 12.37 -6.80
CA TRP A 597 4.47 12.28 -5.88
C TRP A 597 5.64 11.48 -6.46
N GLY A 598 5.38 10.25 -6.94
CA GLY A 598 6.40 9.37 -7.50
C GLY A 598 7.04 9.97 -8.76
N TRP A 599 6.21 10.44 -9.69
CA TRP A 599 6.71 11.09 -10.89
C TRP A 599 7.51 12.38 -10.57
N TYR A 600 7.07 13.16 -9.59
CA TYR A 600 7.79 14.37 -9.16
C TYR A 600 9.21 14.05 -8.67
N MET A 601 9.38 12.96 -7.91
CA MET A 601 10.70 12.49 -7.49
C MET A 601 11.60 12.14 -8.67
N VAL A 602 11.07 11.42 -9.67
CA VAL A 602 11.85 10.95 -10.82
C VAL A 602 12.28 12.11 -11.72
N LYS A 603 11.40 13.09 -11.96
CA LYS A 603 11.66 14.15 -12.95
C LYS A 603 12.62 15.24 -12.51
N MET A 604 12.89 15.39 -11.21
CA MET A 604 13.76 16.47 -10.72
C MET A 604 15.18 16.28 -11.25
N PRO A 605 15.80 17.24 -11.96
CA PRO A 605 17.04 16.99 -12.71
C PRO A 605 18.25 16.62 -11.84
N GLU A 606 18.35 17.20 -10.64
CA GLU A 606 19.54 17.13 -9.78
C GLU A 606 19.24 16.60 -8.37
N SER A 607 18.05 16.06 -8.13
CA SER A 607 17.64 15.49 -6.84
C SER A 607 16.47 14.51 -7.02
N GLY A 608 15.95 13.97 -5.92
CA GLY A 608 14.82 13.03 -5.94
C GLY A 608 15.28 11.61 -6.22
N ALA A 609 14.55 10.87 -7.03
CA ALA A 609 14.78 9.44 -7.25
C ALA A 609 15.32 9.13 -8.66
N ILE A 610 15.91 7.95 -8.82
CA ILE A 610 16.21 7.39 -10.15
C ILE A 610 15.00 6.65 -10.71
N ALA A 611 14.21 6.04 -9.84
CA ALA A 611 12.95 5.37 -10.13
C ALA A 611 12.05 5.37 -8.90
N THR A 612 10.74 5.32 -9.12
CA THR A 612 9.74 5.12 -8.06
C THR A 612 8.78 3.99 -8.43
N MET A 613 8.34 3.21 -7.45
CA MET A 613 7.29 2.19 -7.61
C MET A 613 6.19 2.44 -6.58
N GLY A 614 4.94 2.42 -7.01
CA GLY A 614 3.79 2.65 -6.13
C GLY A 614 2.47 2.67 -6.88
N ASN A 615 1.40 2.97 -6.17
CA ASN A 615 0.02 2.79 -6.67
C ASN A 615 -0.48 3.94 -7.53
N THR A 616 -1.14 3.63 -8.64
CA THR A 616 -1.92 4.58 -9.44
C THR A 616 -3.34 4.80 -8.90
N GLY A 617 -3.83 3.89 -8.06
CA GLY A 617 -5.14 3.90 -7.40
C GLY A 617 -5.05 3.75 -5.86
N TYR A 618 -6.13 3.29 -5.23
CA TYR A 618 -6.16 2.94 -3.80
C TYR A 618 -5.21 1.77 -3.46
N GLY A 619 -4.15 2.06 -2.71
CA GLY A 619 -3.25 1.06 -2.13
C GLY A 619 -3.84 0.49 -0.86
N TRP A 620 -4.37 -0.73 -0.94
CA TRP A 620 -4.93 -1.44 0.20
C TRP A 620 -3.82 -2.13 0.98
N GLY A 621 -3.91 -2.15 2.31
CA GLY A 621 -3.00 -2.90 3.17
C GLY A 621 -3.80 -3.53 4.29
N TRP A 622 -3.21 -4.52 4.94
CA TRP A 622 -3.83 -5.22 6.07
C TRP A 622 -3.43 -4.59 7.39
N GLU A 623 -4.41 -4.43 8.26
CA GLU A 623 -4.28 -3.90 9.61
C GLU A 623 -3.75 -4.94 10.61
N GLY A 624 -3.10 -4.45 11.66
CA GLY A 624 -2.69 -5.24 12.81
C GLY A 624 -1.66 -6.32 12.52
N GLU A 625 -1.82 -7.47 13.18
CA GLU A 625 -0.81 -8.54 13.17
C GLU A 625 -0.56 -9.12 11.76
N TYR A 626 -1.49 -8.96 10.82
CA TYR A 626 -1.39 -9.55 9.48
C TYR A 626 -0.74 -8.64 8.43
N CYS A 627 -0.31 -7.43 8.80
CA CYS A 627 0.21 -6.41 7.88
C CYS A 627 1.39 -6.84 6.99
N THR A 628 2.15 -7.87 7.39
CA THR A 628 3.30 -8.39 6.61
C THR A 628 2.95 -9.58 5.73
N VAL A 629 1.83 -10.27 5.99
CA VAL A 629 1.43 -11.52 5.31
C VAL A 629 0.16 -11.37 4.47
N GLY A 630 -0.73 -10.44 4.80
CA GLY A 630 -1.95 -10.16 4.04
C GLY A 630 -1.67 -9.49 2.69
N ALA A 631 -2.66 -9.52 1.81
CA ALA A 631 -2.63 -8.93 0.48
C ALA A 631 -2.30 -7.42 0.47
N GLY A 632 -1.94 -6.89 -0.71
CA GLY A 632 -1.79 -5.45 -0.91
C GLY A 632 -0.41 -4.87 -0.64
N ASP A 633 -0.40 -3.58 -0.28
CA ASP A 633 0.76 -2.69 -0.20
C ASP A 633 1.85 -3.26 0.71
N GLY A 634 1.51 -3.69 1.92
CA GLY A 634 2.49 -4.21 2.88
C GLY A 634 3.31 -5.39 2.33
N TRP A 635 2.64 -6.29 1.61
CA TRP A 635 3.28 -7.47 1.03
C TRP A 635 4.05 -7.15 -0.25
N ILE A 636 3.43 -6.47 -1.22
CA ILE A 636 4.05 -6.23 -2.54
C ILE A 636 5.26 -5.30 -2.44
N THR A 637 5.20 -4.30 -1.55
CA THR A 637 6.30 -3.33 -1.39
C THR A 637 7.52 -3.94 -0.69
N SER A 638 7.31 -4.74 0.37
CA SER A 638 8.38 -5.46 1.06
C SER A 638 9.00 -6.57 0.21
N GLU A 639 8.19 -7.21 -0.66
CA GLU A 639 8.64 -8.26 -1.57
C GLU A 639 9.72 -7.77 -2.56
N PHE A 640 9.65 -6.52 -3.03
CA PHE A 640 10.69 -5.94 -3.90
C PHE A 640 12.09 -6.06 -3.30
N PHE A 641 12.23 -5.78 -2.00
CA PHE A 641 13.51 -5.87 -1.30
C PHE A 641 13.97 -7.31 -1.15
N ARG A 642 13.05 -8.26 -1.00
CA ARG A 642 13.34 -9.70 -1.01
C ARG A 642 13.86 -10.15 -2.38
N GLN A 643 13.23 -9.70 -3.46
CA GLN A 643 13.67 -9.97 -4.84
C GLN A 643 15.07 -9.41 -5.12
N TYR A 644 15.38 -8.21 -4.63
CA TYR A 644 16.72 -7.65 -4.73
C TYR A 644 17.75 -8.42 -3.87
N ALA A 645 17.47 -8.58 -2.57
CA ALA A 645 18.48 -8.97 -1.60
C ALA A 645 18.69 -10.49 -1.49
N GLU A 646 17.61 -11.28 -1.43
CA GLU A 646 17.70 -12.74 -1.29
C GLU A 646 17.90 -13.44 -2.64
N HIS A 647 17.18 -12.98 -3.66
CA HIS A 647 17.23 -13.58 -4.99
C HIS A 647 18.34 -12.98 -5.87
N GLY A 648 18.92 -11.83 -5.48
CA GLY A 648 20.07 -11.24 -6.15
C GLY A 648 19.74 -10.54 -7.48
N TYR A 649 18.49 -10.14 -7.70
CA TYR A 649 18.07 -9.45 -8.92
C TYR A 649 18.54 -7.99 -8.90
N GLY A 650 19.72 -7.73 -9.48
CA GLY A 650 20.35 -6.41 -9.52
C GLY A 650 19.84 -5.45 -10.60
N ILE A 651 19.09 -5.93 -11.59
CA ILE A 651 18.41 -5.10 -12.59
C ILE A 651 17.02 -4.73 -12.06
N LEU A 652 16.68 -3.44 -12.10
CA LEU A 652 15.45 -2.91 -11.52
C LEU A 652 14.19 -3.60 -12.05
N GLY A 653 14.10 -3.74 -13.37
CA GLY A 653 12.97 -4.37 -14.04
C GLY A 653 12.83 -5.86 -13.70
N THR A 654 13.94 -6.59 -13.53
CA THR A 654 13.89 -7.98 -13.10
C THR A 654 13.33 -8.10 -11.68
N ALA A 655 13.84 -7.32 -10.72
CA ALA A 655 13.32 -7.32 -9.36
C ALA A 655 11.84 -6.93 -9.31
N TYR A 656 11.45 -5.91 -10.07
CA TYR A 656 10.07 -5.45 -10.18
C TYR A 656 9.12 -6.50 -10.79
N THR A 657 9.45 -7.08 -11.94
CA THR A 657 8.63 -8.13 -12.58
C THR A 657 8.53 -9.39 -11.73
N GLN A 658 9.61 -9.79 -11.06
CA GLN A 658 9.58 -10.93 -10.15
C GLN A 658 8.79 -10.64 -8.88
N THR A 659 8.70 -9.38 -8.45
CA THR A 659 7.80 -8.97 -7.36
C THR A 659 6.34 -9.18 -7.75
N GLN A 660 5.92 -8.72 -8.94
CA GLN A 660 4.57 -8.95 -9.45
C GLN A 660 4.28 -10.45 -9.64
N THR A 661 5.20 -11.19 -10.26
CA THR A 661 5.08 -12.64 -10.48
C THR A 661 4.96 -13.41 -9.16
N SER A 662 5.74 -13.03 -8.14
CA SER A 662 5.69 -13.62 -6.80
C SER A 662 4.35 -13.34 -6.12
N TYR A 663 3.86 -12.09 -6.19
CA TYR A 663 2.56 -11.70 -5.66
C TYR A 663 1.44 -12.54 -6.28
N ILE A 664 1.34 -12.56 -7.62
CA ILE A 664 0.30 -13.30 -8.35
C ILE A 664 0.34 -14.78 -7.98
N SER A 665 1.55 -15.37 -7.97
CA SER A 665 1.72 -16.79 -7.67
C SER A 665 1.34 -17.15 -6.24
N HIS A 666 1.58 -16.24 -5.28
CA HIS A 666 1.20 -16.42 -3.89
C HIS A 666 -0.31 -16.30 -3.71
N PHE A 667 -0.88 -15.14 -4.08
CA PHE A 667 -2.26 -14.78 -3.74
C PHE A 667 -3.33 -15.52 -4.55
N LYS A 668 -3.01 -16.05 -5.74
CA LYS A 668 -3.94 -16.99 -6.42
C LYS A 668 -4.18 -18.30 -5.67
N SER A 669 -3.46 -18.53 -4.58
CA SER A 669 -3.62 -19.69 -3.71
C SER A 669 -3.67 -19.41 -2.22
N PHE A 670 -3.29 -18.20 -1.81
CA PHE A 670 -3.31 -17.77 -0.43
C PHE A 670 -4.74 -17.70 0.08
N THR A 671 -4.91 -17.95 1.37
CA THR A 671 -6.15 -17.71 2.12
C THR A 671 -5.74 -17.45 3.56
N LEU A 672 -6.44 -16.56 4.24
CA LEU A 672 -6.21 -16.23 5.66
C LEU A 672 -7.56 -16.18 6.40
N PRO A 673 -8.23 -17.33 6.59
CA PRO A 673 -9.53 -17.38 7.25
C PRO A 673 -9.47 -17.05 8.75
N GLU A 674 -8.28 -17.00 9.34
CA GLU A 674 -8.07 -16.66 10.76
C GLU A 674 -8.24 -15.16 11.05
N CYS A 675 -8.07 -14.30 10.05
CA CYS A 675 -8.35 -12.88 10.21
C CYS A 675 -9.86 -12.68 10.38
N TRP A 676 -10.27 -12.42 11.62
CA TRP A 676 -11.67 -12.47 12.01
C TRP A 676 -12.46 -11.22 11.59
N TRP A 677 -11.80 -10.05 11.50
CA TRP A 677 -12.43 -8.79 11.10
C TRP A 677 -12.53 -8.65 9.57
N PHE A 678 -11.59 -9.27 8.83
CA PHE A 678 -11.64 -9.34 7.37
C PHE A 678 -10.95 -10.62 6.86
N PRO A 679 -11.67 -11.75 6.77
CA PRO A 679 -11.08 -13.02 6.34
C PRO A 679 -10.74 -13.01 4.85
N ASP A 680 -9.52 -13.43 4.50
CA ASP A 680 -9.11 -13.63 3.10
C ASP A 680 -9.49 -15.04 2.65
N LEU A 681 -10.29 -15.12 1.59
CA LEU A 681 -10.81 -16.38 1.04
C LEU A 681 -10.17 -16.74 -0.32
N GLY A 682 -9.07 -16.08 -0.66
CA GLY A 682 -8.32 -16.20 -1.90
C GLY A 682 -8.55 -15.04 -2.85
N TRP A 683 -7.89 -15.12 -4.01
CA TRP A 683 -7.85 -14.08 -5.04
C TRP A 683 -9.14 -13.27 -5.22
N ASP A 684 -9.08 -11.99 -4.89
CA ASP A 684 -10.19 -11.05 -4.97
C ASP A 684 -9.85 -9.76 -5.74
N ALA A 685 -10.75 -8.77 -5.67
CA ALA A 685 -10.58 -7.49 -6.35
C ALA A 685 -9.41 -6.66 -5.77
N ILE A 686 -9.04 -6.85 -4.49
CA ILE A 686 -7.91 -6.17 -3.86
C ILE A 686 -6.60 -6.74 -4.42
N ASP A 687 -6.51 -8.06 -4.56
CA ASP A 687 -5.33 -8.73 -5.12
C ASP A 687 -5.06 -8.30 -6.57
N GLU A 688 -6.09 -8.37 -7.41
CA GLU A 688 -5.97 -7.99 -8.81
C GLU A 688 -5.59 -6.51 -8.95
N LYS A 689 -6.25 -5.65 -8.18
CA LYS A 689 -5.96 -4.22 -8.16
C LYS A 689 -4.52 -3.93 -7.76
N THR A 690 -4.02 -4.61 -6.73
CA THR A 690 -2.65 -4.43 -6.22
C THR A 690 -1.62 -4.57 -7.33
N VAL A 691 -1.71 -5.63 -8.13
CA VAL A 691 -0.74 -5.86 -9.21
C VAL A 691 -0.95 -4.92 -10.40
N GLN A 692 -2.21 -4.63 -10.75
CA GLN A 692 -2.53 -3.76 -11.89
C GLN A 692 -2.10 -2.30 -11.68
N GLN A 693 -2.23 -1.78 -10.45
CA GLN A 693 -1.97 -0.36 -10.16
C GLN A 693 -0.52 -0.07 -9.76
N TRP A 694 0.24 -1.08 -9.36
CA TRP A 694 1.61 -0.91 -8.89
C TRP A 694 2.52 -0.70 -10.09
N VAL A 695 2.88 0.56 -10.36
CA VAL A 695 3.60 0.97 -11.58
C VAL A 695 5.06 1.33 -11.27
N LEU A 696 5.96 0.94 -12.17
CA LEU A 696 7.34 1.41 -12.19
C LEU A 696 7.47 2.71 -13.02
N LEU A 697 7.69 3.83 -12.34
CA LEU A 697 8.12 5.08 -12.95
C LEU A 697 9.65 5.14 -12.96
N GLY A 698 10.27 4.70 -14.05
CA GLY A 698 11.72 4.58 -14.18
C GLY A 698 12.13 3.76 -15.40
N ASP A 699 13.44 3.60 -15.57
CA ASP A 699 14.01 2.72 -16.61
C ASP A 699 14.09 1.28 -16.09
N PRO A 700 13.36 0.31 -16.67
CA PRO A 700 13.37 -1.08 -16.19
C PRO A 700 14.70 -1.79 -16.45
N SER A 701 15.53 -1.29 -17.37
CA SER A 701 16.86 -1.86 -17.65
C SER A 701 17.95 -1.31 -16.72
N LEU A 702 17.59 -0.48 -15.75
CA LEU A 702 18.55 0.15 -14.84
C LEU A 702 19.30 -0.90 -14.01
N GLN A 703 20.63 -0.88 -14.11
CA GLN A 703 21.50 -1.59 -13.18
C GLN A 703 21.50 -0.85 -11.84
N MET A 704 20.86 -1.41 -10.82
CA MET A 704 20.84 -0.81 -9.49
C MET A 704 22.27 -0.78 -8.92
N GLY A 705 22.70 0.40 -8.51
CA GLY A 705 24.08 0.66 -8.09
C GLY A 705 25.04 0.99 -9.23
N GLY A 706 24.61 1.04 -10.49
CA GLY A 706 25.42 1.41 -11.64
C GLY A 706 26.37 0.30 -12.16
N TYR A 707 27.01 0.54 -13.30
CA TYR A 707 27.86 -0.45 -13.97
C TYR A 707 29.32 -0.37 -13.53
N PRO A 708 30.04 -1.51 -13.45
CA PRO A 708 31.50 -1.50 -13.36
C PRO A 708 32.09 -0.83 -14.61
N GLN A 709 33.05 0.08 -14.40
CA GLN A 709 33.76 0.82 -15.45
C GLN A 709 34.93 0.04 -16.05
#